data_AF-A0A7S3IY72-F1
#
_entry.id   AF-A0A7S3IY72-F1
#
_cell.length_a   1.000
_cell.length_b   1.000
_cell.length_c   1.000
_cell.angle_alpha   90.00
_cell.angle_beta   90.00
_cell.angle_gamma   90.00
#
_symmetry.space_group_name_H-M   'P 1'
#
loop_
_entity.id
_entity.type
_entity.pdbx_description
1 polymer ?
#
loop_
_entity_poly.entity_id
_entity_poly.type
_entity_poly.pdbx_seq_one_letter_code
_entity_poly.pdbx_strand_id
1 'polypeptide(L)'
;KIKIQMDNDEEVNYTATAPEELPDEAIPLVTFNENLKKFEINEEGRSFLTNLPGPIGIIAVAGMYRTGKSYLLNRVLLNQSKGFGVGPTINPCTKGVWMWGKPIQGITPEGDPINVLVMDTEGLGALDEDSNHDVRIFSLAILLSSFFIYNSVGSIDENALQNLSLVINLTKHIQIKSSGLNDDTDPEEYAKYFPSFMWVVRDFTLQLVDQEGESISPKDYLEKALQSQKGFSDSVEQKNRIRRLLKSFFPDRDCVTMIRPLTNEDKLQNLINIPADELRPEFVDQMGLLRKKVVHRIRPKKLNGKTLNGAMLWNLMKSYVDSINKGAIPSIESSWNYICKNECMKAQEDSFDVFVKTITEDIETGGPFYDRELKDFYHVAKKASLEHFEKVAVGDVKTTFLDDLKEKMKQKFNQIKSDNEQSSRQECIIYLRQNYTEVERALKNHQYPNFYSYIQDIEQLKQIFEEQGPPGTCRQELMLEFCLKAVTEASEFFMTNQVNEMNIQLKVAEEHIRKLQQELADIKNEQKERLDSIETKLRRVEVEKAELGAKEQTLKEQLQQVQSEKGLLETELNQKMGSQKKQFEAQIDNLNNKMLQAEEAKKEIQRQQVGSESEFEKQKALLDQKIEFLEKSLEESNRREKEISTELKNCKRDFLNQNKEQNQALEKQLKEQVKQ
;
A
#
# COMPACT_ATOMS: atom_id res chain seq x y z
N LYS A 1 -92.11 22.70 -14.97
CA LYS A 1 -91.28 22.07 -13.92
C LYS A 1 -90.61 20.82 -14.51
N ILE A 2 -89.47 20.99 -15.19
CA ILE A 2 -88.57 19.91 -15.56
C ILE A 2 -87.20 20.45 -15.16
N LYS A 3 -86.67 19.96 -14.03
CA LYS A 3 -85.31 20.23 -13.56
C LYS A 3 -84.39 19.41 -14.46
N ILE A 4 -83.59 20.08 -15.28
CA ILE A 4 -82.43 19.44 -15.90
C ILE A 4 -81.36 19.44 -14.82
N GLN A 5 -81.17 18.27 -14.23
CA GLN A 5 -80.11 17.96 -13.29
C GLN A 5 -78.83 17.84 -14.12
N MET A 6 -77.90 18.77 -13.92
CA MET A 6 -76.56 18.65 -14.47
C MET A 6 -75.88 17.52 -13.69
N ASP A 7 -75.57 16.43 -14.39
CA ASP A 7 -74.90 15.27 -13.82
C ASP A 7 -73.53 15.66 -13.27
N ASN A 8 -73.25 15.13 -12.08
CA ASN A 8 -71.96 15.20 -11.41
C ASN A 8 -70.95 14.38 -12.22
N ASP A 9 -69.90 15.04 -12.72
CA ASP A 9 -68.71 14.36 -13.20
C ASP A 9 -68.09 13.55 -12.05
N GLU A 10 -67.90 12.25 -12.27
CA GLU A 10 -67.30 11.31 -11.33
C GLU A 10 -65.83 11.69 -11.07
N GLU A 11 -65.50 11.97 -9.80
CA GLU A 11 -64.13 12.10 -9.31
C GLU A 11 -63.41 10.75 -9.43
N VAL A 12 -62.59 10.60 -10.47
CA VAL A 12 -61.62 9.49 -10.56
C VAL A 12 -60.41 9.84 -9.69
N ASN A 13 -60.41 9.32 -8.46
CA ASN A 13 -59.30 9.42 -7.51
C ASN A 13 -58.08 8.64 -8.00
N TYR A 14 -57.11 9.33 -8.60
CA TYR A 14 -55.74 8.84 -8.71
C TYR A 14 -54.88 9.50 -7.62
N THR A 15 -54.44 8.70 -6.66
CA THR A 15 -53.50 9.12 -5.61
C THR A 15 -52.11 9.35 -6.20
N ALA A 16 -51.86 10.58 -6.62
CA ALA A 16 -50.51 11.15 -6.71
C ALA A 16 -50.37 12.18 -5.58
N THR A 17 -49.25 12.14 -4.88
CA THR A 17 -48.88 13.07 -3.79
C THR A 17 -49.27 14.51 -4.12
N ALA A 18 -50.15 15.11 -3.32
CA ALA A 18 -50.69 16.45 -3.55
C ALA A 18 -49.56 17.50 -3.55
N PRO A 19 -49.42 18.33 -4.60
CA PRO A 19 -48.65 19.57 -4.51
C PRO A 19 -49.31 20.50 -3.47
N GLU A 20 -48.56 21.44 -2.92
CA GLU A 20 -49.12 22.60 -2.19
C GLU A 20 -50.36 23.13 -2.94
N GLU A 21 -51.46 23.43 -2.21
CA GLU A 21 -52.72 23.86 -2.83
C GLU A 21 -52.45 24.98 -3.84
N LEU A 22 -52.76 24.72 -5.12
CA LEU A 22 -52.53 25.69 -6.18
C LEU A 22 -53.41 26.94 -5.92
N PRO A 23 -52.85 28.15 -6.05
CA PRO A 23 -53.56 29.40 -5.74
C PRO A 23 -54.79 29.60 -6.63
N ASP A 24 -55.97 29.81 -6.05
CA ASP A 24 -57.21 30.11 -6.82
C ASP A 24 -57.38 31.63 -7.00
N GLU A 25 -56.34 32.27 -7.56
CA GLU A 25 -56.29 33.71 -7.81
C GLU A 25 -55.50 34.06 -9.08
N ALA A 26 -55.56 35.33 -9.50
CA ALA A 26 -54.84 35.80 -10.68
C ALA A 26 -53.38 36.11 -10.32
N ILE A 27 -52.44 35.42 -10.97
CA ILE A 27 -51.01 35.62 -10.82
C ILE A 27 -50.50 36.51 -11.96
N PRO A 28 -49.80 37.62 -11.67
CA PRO A 28 -49.14 38.41 -12.71
C PRO A 28 -47.98 37.62 -13.32
N LEU A 29 -47.92 37.54 -14.64
CA LEU A 29 -46.79 36.90 -15.36
C LEU A 29 -45.81 37.95 -15.87
N VAL A 30 -46.33 38.92 -16.61
CA VAL A 30 -45.53 39.99 -17.22
C VAL A 30 -46.17 41.32 -16.87
N THR A 31 -45.38 42.23 -16.31
CA THR A 31 -45.79 43.59 -15.94
C THR A 31 -44.93 44.61 -16.67
N PHE A 32 -45.45 45.79 -16.93
CA PHE A 32 -44.67 46.87 -17.52
C PHE A 32 -44.16 47.82 -16.43
N ASN A 33 -42.85 48.03 -16.38
CA ASN A 33 -42.22 49.00 -15.49
C ASN A 33 -42.11 50.35 -16.20
N GLU A 34 -43.00 51.28 -15.85
CA GLU A 34 -43.08 52.63 -16.42
C GLU A 34 -41.77 53.43 -16.30
N ASN A 35 -41.03 53.26 -15.19
CA ASN A 35 -39.79 54.00 -14.94
C ASN A 35 -38.66 53.52 -15.86
N LEU A 36 -38.57 52.21 -16.08
CA LEU A 36 -37.52 51.60 -16.90
C LEU A 36 -37.93 51.44 -18.37
N LYS A 37 -39.21 51.65 -18.69
CA LYS A 37 -39.84 51.38 -19.98
C LYS A 37 -39.54 49.96 -20.49
N LYS A 38 -39.63 48.97 -19.60
CA LYS A 38 -39.31 47.56 -19.86
C LYS A 38 -40.37 46.65 -19.27
N PHE A 39 -40.55 45.50 -19.90
CA PHE A 39 -41.35 44.40 -19.36
C PHE A 39 -40.54 43.65 -18.30
N GLU A 40 -41.17 43.35 -17.18
CA GLU A 40 -40.63 42.56 -16.10
C GLU A 40 -41.47 41.30 -15.93
N ILE A 41 -40.81 40.21 -15.57
CA ILE A 41 -41.46 38.93 -15.35
C ILE A 41 -41.53 38.71 -13.85
N ASN A 42 -42.67 38.25 -13.36
CA ASN A 42 -42.86 38.06 -11.93
C ASN A 42 -42.29 36.72 -11.45
N GLU A 43 -41.53 36.74 -10.35
CA GLU A 43 -40.98 35.53 -9.71
C GLU A 43 -42.07 34.64 -9.11
N GLU A 44 -43.23 35.19 -8.73
CA GLU A 44 -44.39 34.39 -8.31
C GLU A 44 -44.86 33.48 -9.46
N GLY A 45 -44.99 34.05 -10.67
CA GLY A 45 -45.28 33.31 -11.89
C GLY A 45 -44.22 32.24 -12.21
N ARG A 46 -42.95 32.50 -11.88
CA ARG A 46 -41.88 31.50 -12.01
C ARG A 46 -42.14 30.30 -11.12
N SER A 47 -42.29 30.54 -9.82
CA SER A 47 -42.45 29.48 -8.83
C SER A 47 -43.64 28.59 -9.18
N PHE A 48 -44.77 29.22 -9.51
CA PHE A 48 -45.97 28.54 -9.97
C PHE A 48 -45.71 27.67 -11.21
N LEU A 49 -45.18 28.26 -12.29
CA LEU A 49 -44.97 27.54 -13.53
C LEU A 49 -43.94 26.43 -13.39
N THR A 50 -42.84 26.63 -12.65
CA THR A 50 -41.81 25.59 -12.49
C THR A 50 -42.31 24.36 -11.75
N ASN A 51 -43.32 24.51 -10.91
CA ASN A 51 -43.93 23.41 -10.14
C ASN A 51 -45.10 22.74 -10.87
N LEU A 52 -45.56 23.30 -11.99
CA LEU A 52 -46.69 22.77 -12.74
C LEU A 52 -46.25 21.61 -13.66
N PRO A 53 -46.71 20.36 -13.44
CA PRO A 53 -46.37 19.25 -14.31
C PRO A 53 -46.96 19.43 -15.72
N GLY A 54 -46.21 18.97 -16.72
CA GLY A 54 -46.70 18.93 -18.11
C GLY A 54 -47.60 17.71 -18.34
N PRO A 55 -48.41 17.70 -19.42
CA PRO A 55 -48.46 18.67 -20.51
C PRO A 55 -49.30 19.92 -20.21
N ILE A 56 -48.94 21.07 -20.78
CA ILE A 56 -49.64 22.34 -20.56
C ILE A 56 -50.29 22.85 -21.84
N GLY A 57 -51.58 23.18 -21.76
CA GLY A 57 -52.32 23.94 -22.77
C GLY A 57 -52.54 25.36 -22.27
N ILE A 58 -52.56 26.34 -23.18
CA ILE A 58 -52.72 27.75 -22.80
C ILE A 58 -53.81 28.40 -23.63
N ILE A 59 -54.81 28.96 -22.96
CA ILE A 59 -55.85 29.79 -23.55
C ILE A 59 -55.52 31.25 -23.22
N ALA A 60 -55.20 32.06 -24.23
CA ALA A 60 -55.03 33.50 -24.06
C ALA A 60 -56.19 34.27 -24.69
N VAL A 61 -56.67 35.31 -23.99
CA VAL A 61 -57.68 36.23 -24.53
C VAL A 61 -57.04 37.60 -24.73
N ALA A 62 -57.16 38.16 -25.94
CA ALA A 62 -56.74 39.52 -26.24
C ALA A 62 -57.79 40.25 -27.08
N GLY A 63 -57.68 41.58 -27.13
CA GLY A 63 -58.64 42.45 -27.80
C GLY A 63 -58.67 43.86 -27.22
N MET A 64 -59.43 44.76 -27.84
CA MET A 64 -59.53 46.16 -27.41
C MET A 64 -59.86 46.28 -25.92
N TYR A 65 -59.38 47.34 -25.28
CA TYR A 65 -59.76 47.66 -23.90
C TYR A 65 -61.29 47.77 -23.77
N ARG A 66 -61.82 47.40 -22.60
CA ARG A 66 -63.25 47.53 -22.25
C ARG A 66 -64.24 46.68 -23.07
N THR A 67 -63.78 45.61 -23.70
CA THR A 67 -64.63 44.69 -24.48
C THR A 67 -65.15 43.47 -23.69
N GLY A 68 -64.95 43.45 -22.37
CA GLY A 68 -65.44 42.36 -21.50
C GLY A 68 -64.63 41.05 -21.57
N LYS A 69 -63.30 41.14 -21.77
CA LYS A 69 -62.37 40.01 -21.80
C LYS A 69 -62.34 39.22 -20.49
N SER A 70 -62.06 39.90 -19.38
CA SER A 70 -61.98 39.27 -18.06
C SER A 70 -63.33 38.68 -17.61
N TYR A 71 -64.46 39.29 -18.03
CA TYR A 71 -65.79 38.68 -17.86
C TYR A 71 -65.91 37.35 -18.62
N LEU A 72 -65.46 37.31 -19.87
CA LEU A 72 -65.44 36.09 -20.68
C LEU A 72 -64.64 34.99 -20.00
N LEU A 73 -63.44 35.33 -19.50
CA LEU A 73 -62.57 34.39 -18.79
C LEU A 73 -63.23 33.85 -17.53
N ASN A 74 -63.71 34.74 -16.66
CA ASN A 74 -64.28 34.38 -15.37
C ASN A 74 -65.56 33.54 -15.53
N ARG A 75 -66.52 34.00 -16.33
CA ARG A 75 -67.84 33.35 -16.43
C ARG A 75 -67.90 32.23 -17.45
N VAL A 76 -67.13 32.29 -18.53
CA VAL A 76 -67.19 31.26 -19.59
C VAL A 76 -66.15 30.16 -19.35
N LEU A 77 -64.89 30.50 -19.04
CA LEU A 77 -63.84 29.49 -18.91
C LEU A 77 -63.72 28.96 -17.49
N LEU A 78 -63.56 29.86 -16.51
CA LEU A 78 -63.38 29.50 -15.09
C LEU A 78 -64.70 29.12 -14.40
N ASN A 79 -65.84 29.55 -14.94
CA ASN A 79 -67.16 29.41 -14.33
C ASN A 79 -67.22 29.95 -12.87
N GLN A 80 -66.58 31.09 -12.64
CA GLN A 80 -66.48 31.76 -11.34
C GLN A 80 -66.98 33.21 -11.42
N SER A 81 -67.54 33.72 -10.31
CA SER A 81 -67.93 35.14 -10.18
C SER A 81 -66.79 36.02 -9.67
N LYS A 82 -65.86 35.45 -8.89
CA LYS A 82 -64.61 36.09 -8.45
C LYS A 82 -63.47 35.46 -9.25
N GLY A 83 -62.81 36.27 -10.07
CA GLY A 83 -61.80 35.81 -11.01
C GLY A 83 -60.79 36.93 -11.28
N PHE A 84 -60.30 37.04 -12.52
CA PHE A 84 -59.55 38.20 -12.99
C PHE A 84 -60.31 39.51 -12.70
N GLY A 85 -59.59 40.57 -12.34
CA GLY A 85 -60.19 41.86 -11.97
C GLY A 85 -61.10 42.42 -13.07
N VAL A 86 -62.37 42.67 -12.74
CA VAL A 86 -63.33 43.34 -13.63
C VAL A 86 -63.75 44.66 -12.99
N GLY A 87 -63.43 45.79 -13.63
CA GLY A 87 -63.86 47.12 -13.18
C GLY A 87 -64.81 47.78 -14.18
N PRO A 88 -65.72 48.68 -13.76
CA PRO A 88 -66.65 49.39 -14.65
C PRO A 88 -66.16 50.77 -15.13
N THR A 89 -64.99 51.24 -14.66
CA THR A 89 -64.46 52.60 -14.90
C THR A 89 -63.85 52.77 -16.30
N ILE A 90 -63.03 53.80 -16.55
CA ILE A 90 -62.28 53.97 -17.81
C ILE A 90 -60.86 53.38 -17.77
N ASN A 91 -60.24 53.26 -16.58
CA ASN A 91 -58.83 52.83 -16.41
C ASN A 91 -58.64 51.33 -16.66
N PRO A 92 -57.64 50.86 -17.44
CA PRO A 92 -57.39 49.43 -17.65
C PRO A 92 -57.32 48.66 -16.32
N CYS A 93 -58.07 47.55 -16.21
CA CYS A 93 -58.08 46.72 -15.00
C CYS A 93 -56.94 45.69 -14.98
N THR A 94 -56.46 45.30 -16.17
CA THR A 94 -55.39 44.32 -16.38
C THR A 94 -54.24 45.04 -17.06
N LYS A 95 -53.08 45.13 -16.40
CA LYS A 95 -51.84 45.66 -16.97
C LYS A 95 -50.84 44.52 -17.23
N GLY A 96 -50.36 44.38 -18.46
CA GLY A 96 -49.48 43.30 -18.90
C GLY A 96 -50.20 41.96 -19.18
N VAL A 97 -49.59 40.85 -18.75
CA VAL A 97 -50.13 39.48 -18.92
C VAL A 97 -50.31 38.84 -17.56
N TRP A 98 -51.50 38.30 -17.32
CA TRP A 98 -51.91 37.64 -16.09
C TRP A 98 -52.35 36.22 -16.38
N MET A 99 -52.18 35.32 -15.42
CA MET A 99 -52.66 33.95 -15.50
C MET A 99 -53.54 33.59 -14.31
N TRP A 100 -54.41 32.60 -14.46
CA TRP A 100 -55.16 32.05 -13.34
C TRP A 100 -54.33 30.95 -12.67
N GLY A 101 -54.17 31.03 -11.35
CA GLY A 101 -53.34 30.12 -10.56
C GLY A 101 -53.92 28.71 -10.38
N LYS A 102 -55.19 28.49 -10.78
CA LYS A 102 -55.81 27.16 -10.75
C LYS A 102 -56.06 26.65 -12.18
N PRO A 103 -55.19 25.77 -12.72
CA PRO A 103 -55.36 25.23 -14.06
C PRO A 103 -56.68 24.48 -14.21
N ILE A 104 -57.33 24.65 -15.36
CA ILE A 104 -58.49 23.83 -15.72
C ILE A 104 -57.96 22.44 -16.11
N GLN A 105 -58.48 21.39 -15.48
CA GLN A 105 -58.15 20.02 -15.86
C GLN A 105 -58.85 19.70 -17.19
N GLY A 106 -58.06 19.39 -18.20
CA GLY A 106 -58.54 19.02 -19.53
C GLY A 106 -58.05 17.63 -19.94
N ILE A 107 -58.54 17.18 -21.10
CA ILE A 107 -58.10 15.95 -21.76
C ILE A 107 -57.71 16.32 -23.19
N THR A 108 -56.55 15.86 -23.65
CA THR A 108 -56.13 16.06 -25.04
C THR A 108 -57.03 15.26 -26.00
N PRO A 109 -57.05 15.57 -27.31
CA PRO A 109 -57.76 14.75 -28.29
C PRO A 109 -57.33 13.28 -28.29
N GLU A 110 -56.10 12.99 -27.84
CA GLU A 110 -55.54 11.65 -27.72
C GLU A 110 -55.92 10.91 -26.43
N GLY A 111 -56.57 11.59 -25.47
CA GLY A 111 -57.03 11.01 -24.20
C GLY A 111 -56.10 11.26 -23.00
N ASP A 112 -55.02 12.02 -23.16
CA ASP A 112 -54.07 12.29 -22.08
C ASP A 112 -54.53 13.48 -21.21
N PRO A 113 -54.28 13.46 -19.88
CA PRO A 113 -54.57 14.61 -19.02
C PRO A 113 -53.70 15.82 -19.39
N ILE A 114 -54.29 17.02 -19.37
CA ILE A 114 -53.61 18.29 -19.68
C ILE A 114 -53.99 19.38 -18.67
N ASN A 115 -52.98 20.11 -18.20
CA ASN A 115 -53.19 21.32 -17.40
C ASN A 115 -53.46 22.51 -18.33
N VAL A 116 -54.66 23.07 -18.29
CA VAL A 116 -55.04 24.20 -19.13
C VAL A 116 -54.93 25.51 -18.36
N LEU A 117 -53.95 26.33 -18.73
CA LEU A 117 -53.75 27.66 -18.19
C LEU A 117 -54.60 28.67 -18.92
N VAL A 118 -55.19 29.60 -18.16
CA VAL A 118 -55.97 30.71 -18.67
C VAL A 118 -55.16 31.99 -18.50
N MET A 119 -54.94 32.73 -19.58
CA MET A 119 -54.21 34.00 -19.59
C MET A 119 -55.13 35.15 -20.02
N ASP A 120 -55.16 36.19 -19.19
CA ASP A 120 -55.76 37.49 -19.52
C ASP A 120 -54.67 38.47 -19.92
N THR A 121 -54.95 39.30 -20.92
CA THR A 121 -54.01 40.32 -21.37
C THR A 121 -54.59 41.71 -21.25
N GLU A 122 -53.70 42.67 -21.15
CA GLU A 122 -54.01 44.08 -21.34
C GLU A 122 -54.80 44.33 -22.63
N GLY A 123 -55.69 45.33 -22.57
CA GLY A 123 -56.53 45.69 -23.70
C GLY A 123 -55.86 46.72 -24.60
N LEU A 124 -55.84 46.42 -25.89
CA LEU A 124 -55.30 47.33 -26.91
C LEU A 124 -56.01 48.69 -26.91
N GLY A 125 -55.25 49.78 -27.07
CA GLY A 125 -55.76 51.13 -27.30
C GLY A 125 -56.19 51.87 -26.02
N ALA A 126 -55.61 51.54 -24.87
CA ALA A 126 -55.81 52.29 -23.64
C ALA A 126 -55.32 53.75 -23.80
N LEU A 127 -56.01 54.71 -23.16
CA LEU A 127 -55.83 56.16 -23.38
C LEU A 127 -54.43 56.70 -23.05
N ASP A 128 -53.62 55.95 -22.28
CA ASP A 128 -52.35 56.40 -21.70
C ASP A 128 -51.10 55.68 -22.26
N GLU A 129 -51.22 54.83 -23.28
CA GLU A 129 -50.14 53.91 -23.67
C GLU A 129 -49.59 54.09 -25.10
N ASP A 130 -48.30 53.78 -25.27
CA ASP A 130 -47.64 53.74 -26.57
C ASP A 130 -48.17 52.56 -27.38
N SER A 131 -48.60 52.79 -28.62
CA SER A 131 -49.01 51.75 -29.58
C SER A 131 -48.02 50.58 -29.70
N ASN A 132 -46.72 50.81 -29.44
CA ASN A 132 -45.71 49.76 -29.42
C ASN A 132 -45.83 48.80 -28.23
N HIS A 133 -46.32 49.25 -27.08
CA HIS A 133 -46.51 48.46 -25.87
C HIS A 133 -47.60 47.39 -26.09
N ASP A 134 -48.77 47.86 -26.53
CA ASP A 134 -49.94 47.05 -26.86
C ASP A 134 -49.63 45.91 -27.84
N VAL A 135 -48.90 46.24 -28.91
CA VAL A 135 -48.51 45.27 -29.94
C VAL A 135 -47.59 44.19 -29.38
N ARG A 136 -46.70 44.53 -28.43
CA ARG A 136 -45.77 43.58 -27.81
C ARG A 136 -46.50 42.61 -26.86
N ILE A 137 -47.41 43.10 -26.02
CA ILE A 137 -48.23 42.25 -25.15
C ILE A 137 -49.08 41.29 -25.97
N PHE A 138 -49.69 41.78 -27.05
CA PHE A 138 -50.50 40.94 -27.92
C PHE A 138 -49.66 39.90 -28.68
N SER A 139 -48.46 40.26 -29.14
CA SER A 139 -47.53 39.31 -29.77
C SER A 139 -47.14 38.20 -28.79
N LEU A 140 -46.85 38.55 -27.54
CA LEU A 140 -46.51 37.60 -26.49
C LEU A 140 -47.68 36.64 -26.22
N ALA A 141 -48.90 37.14 -26.18
CA ALA A 141 -50.12 36.34 -25.98
C ALA A 141 -50.29 35.26 -27.06
N ILE A 142 -50.07 35.61 -28.34
CA ILE A 142 -50.12 34.65 -29.45
C ILE A 142 -49.01 33.61 -29.31
N LEU A 143 -47.77 34.06 -29.09
CA LEU A 143 -46.61 33.17 -29.05
C LEU A 143 -46.64 32.19 -27.88
N LEU A 144 -47.16 32.61 -26.72
CA LEU A 144 -47.30 31.74 -25.56
C LEU A 144 -48.50 30.79 -25.67
N SER A 145 -49.60 31.24 -26.27
CA SER A 145 -50.84 30.45 -26.27
C SER A 145 -50.82 29.22 -27.17
N SER A 146 -51.65 28.24 -26.82
CA SER A 146 -52.01 27.10 -27.67
C SER A 146 -53.37 27.33 -28.35
N PHE A 147 -54.22 28.12 -27.69
CA PHE A 147 -55.52 28.55 -28.17
C PHE A 147 -55.67 30.04 -27.90
N PHE A 148 -55.90 30.83 -28.94
CA PHE A 148 -55.96 32.27 -28.87
C PHE A 148 -57.37 32.76 -29.18
N ILE A 149 -57.93 33.53 -28.26
CA ILE A 149 -59.26 34.11 -28.37
C ILE A 149 -59.10 35.61 -28.63
N TYR A 150 -59.54 36.05 -29.81
CA TYR A 150 -59.64 37.47 -30.11
C TYR A 150 -61.06 37.96 -29.81
N ASN A 151 -61.19 38.85 -28.83
CA ASN A 151 -62.46 39.39 -28.37
C ASN A 151 -62.69 40.79 -28.94
N SER A 152 -63.74 40.96 -29.73
CA SER A 152 -64.18 42.25 -30.29
C SER A 152 -65.66 42.50 -30.00
N VAL A 153 -66.12 43.74 -30.16
CA VAL A 153 -67.53 44.14 -29.98
C VAL A 153 -68.08 44.60 -31.33
N GLY A 154 -69.34 44.27 -31.62
CA GLY A 154 -70.04 44.68 -32.84
C GLY A 154 -69.90 43.68 -33.97
N SER A 155 -69.24 44.07 -35.06
CA SER A 155 -69.05 43.24 -36.26
C SER A 155 -67.56 43.09 -36.61
N ILE A 156 -67.23 42.19 -37.53
CA ILE A 156 -65.88 42.07 -38.07
C ILE A 156 -65.71 43.16 -39.14
N ASP A 157 -64.98 44.22 -38.80
CA ASP A 157 -64.68 45.34 -39.70
C ASP A 157 -63.20 45.35 -40.15
N GLU A 158 -62.86 46.26 -41.07
CA GLU A 158 -61.50 46.38 -41.59
C GLU A 158 -60.50 46.85 -40.53
N ASN A 159 -60.94 47.64 -39.55
CA ASN A 159 -60.08 48.12 -38.48
C ASN A 159 -59.66 46.98 -37.57
N ALA A 160 -60.58 46.09 -37.21
CA ALA A 160 -60.28 44.90 -36.42
C ALA A 160 -59.30 43.98 -37.17
N LEU A 161 -59.48 43.80 -38.49
CA LEU A 161 -58.56 43.04 -39.33
C LEU A 161 -57.16 43.71 -39.40
N GLN A 162 -57.09 45.03 -39.55
CA GLN A 162 -55.84 45.78 -39.58
C GLN A 162 -55.07 45.69 -38.25
N ASN A 163 -55.77 45.86 -37.12
CA ASN A 163 -55.17 45.75 -35.79
C ASN A 163 -54.57 44.34 -35.59
N LEU A 164 -55.29 43.29 -35.98
CA LEU A 164 -54.77 41.93 -35.90
C LEU A 164 -53.57 41.72 -36.83
N SER A 165 -53.57 42.36 -38.00
CA SER A 165 -52.49 42.28 -38.98
C SER A 165 -51.18 42.91 -38.51
N LEU A 166 -51.26 44.03 -37.77
CA LEU A 166 -50.09 44.72 -37.24
C LEU A 166 -49.30 43.79 -36.31
N VAL A 167 -50.04 43.10 -35.44
CA VAL A 167 -49.44 42.18 -34.48
C VAL A 167 -48.88 40.94 -35.17
N ILE A 168 -49.61 40.43 -36.17
CA ILE A 168 -49.12 39.34 -37.00
C ILE A 168 -47.82 39.70 -37.72
N ASN A 169 -47.70 40.90 -38.29
CA ASN A 169 -46.49 41.31 -39.00
C ASN A 169 -45.30 41.42 -38.04
N LEU A 170 -45.53 41.90 -36.81
CA LEU A 170 -44.49 41.87 -35.77
C LEU A 170 -44.09 40.42 -35.46
N THR A 171 -45.06 39.51 -35.39
CA THR A 171 -44.86 38.07 -35.18
C THR A 171 -44.20 37.36 -36.37
N LYS A 172 -44.32 37.90 -37.59
CA LYS A 172 -43.57 37.44 -38.76
C LYS A 172 -42.09 37.83 -38.65
N HIS A 173 -41.81 39.07 -38.27
CA HIS A 173 -40.43 39.52 -38.08
C HIS A 173 -39.73 38.88 -36.85
N ILE A 174 -40.52 38.36 -35.90
CA ILE A 174 -40.09 37.49 -34.78
C ILE A 174 -39.41 36.22 -35.33
N GLN A 175 -39.88 35.66 -36.43
CA GLN A 175 -39.44 34.33 -36.89
C GLN A 175 -38.31 34.34 -37.95
N ILE A 176 -38.08 35.47 -38.66
CA ILE A 176 -37.27 35.48 -39.91
C ILE A 176 -35.75 35.68 -39.70
N LYS A 177 -35.30 36.25 -38.58
CA LYS A 177 -33.90 36.72 -38.48
C LYS A 177 -32.87 35.68 -38.01
N SER A 178 -33.26 34.45 -37.67
CA SER A 178 -32.32 33.47 -37.06
C SER A 178 -31.97 32.28 -37.95
N SER A 179 -32.88 31.82 -38.80
CA SER A 179 -32.54 30.94 -39.92
C SER A 179 -32.10 31.83 -41.08
N GLY A 180 -30.90 31.64 -41.62
CA GLY A 180 -30.36 32.38 -42.79
C GLY A 180 -31.13 32.16 -44.11
N LEU A 181 -32.45 32.03 -44.01
CA LEU A 181 -33.42 31.82 -45.07
C LEU A 181 -33.92 33.20 -45.51
N ASN A 182 -33.85 33.43 -46.81
CA ASN A 182 -34.37 34.62 -47.47
C ASN A 182 -35.88 34.81 -47.20
N ASP A 183 -36.41 35.99 -47.52
CA ASP A 183 -37.81 36.44 -47.35
C ASP A 183 -38.88 35.55 -48.05
N ASP A 184 -38.47 34.41 -48.64
CA ASP A 184 -39.25 33.38 -49.35
C ASP A 184 -39.48 32.11 -48.50
N THR A 185 -39.56 32.21 -47.18
CA THR A 185 -39.95 31.06 -46.34
C THR A 185 -41.45 30.77 -46.53
N ASP A 186 -41.80 29.50 -46.74
CA ASP A 186 -43.19 29.07 -46.98
C ASP A 186 -44.09 29.44 -45.78
N PRO A 187 -45.22 30.16 -45.97
CA PRO A 187 -46.18 30.46 -44.92
C PRO A 187 -46.65 29.26 -44.10
N GLU A 188 -46.62 28.05 -44.67
CA GLU A 188 -46.97 26.79 -43.99
C GLU A 188 -46.00 26.42 -42.86
N GLU A 189 -44.72 26.82 -42.94
CA GLU A 189 -43.77 26.58 -41.85
C GLU A 189 -44.05 27.44 -40.63
N TYR A 190 -44.71 28.58 -40.78
CA TYR A 190 -45.08 29.42 -39.65
C TYR A 190 -46.29 28.88 -38.89
N ALA A 191 -47.24 28.30 -39.62
CA ALA A 191 -48.50 27.80 -39.09
C ALA A 191 -48.33 26.81 -37.92
N LYS A 192 -47.23 26.06 -37.85
CA LYS A 192 -46.93 25.09 -36.78
C LYS A 192 -46.67 25.71 -35.40
N TYR A 193 -46.37 27.01 -35.34
CA TYR A 193 -46.07 27.70 -34.08
C TYR A 193 -47.23 28.57 -33.55
N PHE A 194 -48.21 28.83 -34.40
CA PHE A 194 -49.36 29.66 -34.04
C PHE A 194 -50.46 28.81 -33.37
N PRO A 195 -51.19 29.40 -32.42
CA PRO A 195 -52.30 28.74 -31.73
C PRO A 195 -53.52 28.54 -32.63
N SER A 196 -54.43 27.66 -32.21
CA SER A 196 -55.79 27.66 -32.75
C SER A 196 -56.46 29.02 -32.48
N PHE A 197 -57.16 29.57 -33.47
CA PHE A 197 -57.74 30.91 -33.39
C PHE A 197 -59.26 30.89 -33.22
N MET A 198 -59.77 31.66 -32.26
CA MET A 198 -61.19 31.85 -32.05
C MET A 198 -61.52 33.34 -32.03
N TRP A 199 -62.34 33.80 -32.98
CA TRP A 199 -62.88 35.15 -32.94
C TRP A 199 -64.20 35.16 -32.16
N VAL A 200 -64.22 35.84 -31.01
CA VAL A 200 -65.43 36.07 -30.23
C VAL A 200 -65.94 37.48 -30.53
N VAL A 201 -67.09 37.56 -31.20
CA VAL A 201 -67.73 38.82 -31.58
C VAL A 201 -68.88 39.08 -30.61
N ARG A 202 -68.65 39.98 -29.66
CA ARG A 202 -69.59 40.38 -28.60
C ARG A 202 -70.61 41.40 -29.12
N ASP A 203 -71.75 41.46 -28.46
CA ASP A 203 -72.87 42.35 -28.78
C ASP A 203 -73.25 42.33 -30.27
N PHE A 204 -73.24 41.14 -30.86
CA PHE A 204 -73.52 40.94 -32.28
C PHE A 204 -75.00 41.22 -32.58
N THR A 205 -75.25 42.14 -33.52
CA THR A 205 -76.61 42.62 -33.87
C THR A 205 -77.06 42.21 -35.27
N LEU A 206 -76.15 41.70 -36.11
CA LEU A 206 -76.47 41.32 -37.49
C LEU A 206 -77.15 39.95 -37.54
N GLN A 207 -77.94 39.72 -38.58
CA GLN A 207 -78.46 38.38 -38.88
C GLN A 207 -77.41 37.59 -39.66
N LEU A 208 -77.14 36.35 -39.24
CA LEU A 208 -76.24 35.44 -39.93
C LEU A 208 -76.97 34.77 -41.10
N VAL A 209 -77.28 35.55 -42.12
CA VAL A 209 -77.83 35.08 -43.40
C VAL A 209 -76.93 35.53 -44.55
N ASP A 210 -76.93 34.77 -45.65
CA ASP A 210 -76.22 35.17 -46.86
C ASP A 210 -77.08 36.02 -47.82
N GLN A 211 -76.57 36.24 -49.04
CA GLN A 211 -77.26 37.05 -50.06
C GLN A 211 -78.55 36.40 -50.58
N GLU A 212 -78.69 35.08 -50.40
CA GLU A 212 -79.85 34.29 -50.82
C GLU A 212 -80.86 34.14 -49.66
N GLY A 213 -80.51 34.62 -48.46
CA GLY A 213 -81.34 34.55 -47.26
C GLY A 213 -81.13 33.27 -46.45
N GLU A 214 -80.18 32.42 -46.84
CA GLU A 214 -79.88 31.17 -46.15
C GLU A 214 -79.04 31.41 -44.90
N SER A 215 -79.32 30.64 -43.84
CA SER A 215 -78.60 30.78 -42.57
C SER A 215 -77.15 30.35 -42.72
N ILE A 216 -76.21 31.19 -42.29
CA ILE A 216 -74.79 30.88 -42.25
C ILE A 216 -74.29 30.68 -40.84
N SER A 217 -73.25 29.85 -40.66
CA SER A 217 -72.64 29.71 -39.35
C SER A 217 -71.77 30.95 -39.02
N PRO A 218 -71.50 31.23 -37.73
CA PRO A 218 -70.51 32.23 -37.35
C PRO A 218 -69.13 31.99 -37.99
N LYS A 219 -68.75 30.72 -38.19
CA LYS A 219 -67.50 30.35 -38.88
C LYS A 219 -67.52 30.78 -40.35
N ASP A 220 -68.64 30.57 -41.05
CA ASP A 220 -68.78 31.02 -42.44
C ASP A 220 -68.75 32.54 -42.55
N TYR A 221 -69.30 33.25 -41.56
CA TYR A 221 -69.19 34.70 -41.47
C TYR A 221 -67.73 35.17 -41.38
N LEU A 222 -66.90 34.51 -40.55
CA LEU A 222 -65.47 34.78 -40.49
C LEU A 222 -64.77 34.48 -41.82
N GLU A 223 -65.03 33.32 -42.43
CA GLU A 223 -64.42 32.97 -43.71
C GLU A 223 -64.77 33.97 -44.82
N LYS A 224 -66.03 34.46 -44.85
CA LYS A 224 -66.47 35.54 -45.74
C LYS A 224 -65.74 36.86 -45.47
N ALA A 225 -65.56 37.25 -44.20
CA ALA A 225 -64.78 38.45 -43.85
C ALA A 225 -63.31 38.35 -44.29
N LEU A 226 -62.76 37.14 -44.33
CA LEU A 226 -61.39 36.85 -44.79
C LEU A 226 -61.31 36.51 -46.29
N GLN A 227 -62.38 36.64 -47.07
CA GLN A 227 -62.31 36.50 -48.53
C GLN A 227 -61.63 37.71 -49.18
N SER A 228 -60.80 37.45 -50.19
CA SER A 228 -60.14 38.51 -50.94
C SER A 228 -61.18 39.42 -51.61
N GLN A 229 -60.98 40.72 -51.46
CA GLN A 229 -61.77 41.73 -52.15
C GLN A 229 -61.35 41.79 -53.62
N LYS A 230 -62.33 41.97 -54.50
CA LYS A 230 -62.10 42.16 -55.94
C LYS A 230 -61.56 43.57 -56.19
N GLY A 231 -60.56 43.68 -57.06
CA GLY A 231 -59.93 44.94 -57.42
C GLY A 231 -58.41 44.84 -57.44
N PHE A 232 -57.75 45.77 -58.14
CA PHE A 232 -56.31 45.78 -58.35
C PHE A 232 -55.63 47.05 -57.80
N SER A 233 -56.31 47.82 -56.93
CA SER A 233 -55.69 48.99 -56.30
C SER A 233 -54.77 48.57 -55.16
N ASP A 234 -53.73 49.37 -54.88
CA ASP A 234 -52.78 49.13 -53.79
C ASP A 234 -53.47 48.92 -52.44
N SER A 235 -54.55 49.68 -52.15
CA SER A 235 -55.34 49.52 -50.93
C SER A 235 -56.03 48.15 -50.86
N VAL A 236 -56.60 47.67 -51.98
CA VAL A 236 -57.22 46.34 -52.05
C VAL A 236 -56.16 45.25 -51.91
N GLU A 237 -54.98 45.43 -52.51
CA GLU A 237 -53.88 44.48 -52.36
C GLU A 237 -53.38 44.40 -50.92
N GLN A 238 -53.21 45.53 -50.23
CA GLN A 238 -52.84 45.57 -48.80
C GLN A 238 -53.87 44.82 -47.94
N LYS A 239 -55.16 45.08 -48.14
CA LYS A 239 -56.23 44.36 -47.42
C LYS A 239 -56.22 42.86 -47.72
N ASN A 240 -56.03 42.48 -48.98
CA ASN A 240 -55.95 41.08 -49.39
C ASN A 240 -54.68 40.39 -48.86
N ARG A 241 -53.58 41.12 -48.71
CA ARG A 241 -52.36 40.63 -48.03
C ARG A 241 -52.66 40.29 -46.57
N ILE A 242 -53.33 41.18 -45.84
CA ILE A 242 -53.75 40.94 -44.44
C ILE A 242 -54.58 39.66 -44.33
N ARG A 243 -55.60 39.52 -45.18
CA ARG A 243 -56.48 38.33 -45.18
C ARG A 243 -55.73 37.04 -45.48
N ARG A 244 -54.79 37.06 -46.44
CA ARG A 244 -53.93 35.90 -46.74
C ARG A 244 -53.07 35.53 -45.53
N LEU A 245 -52.41 36.51 -44.90
CA LEU A 245 -51.58 36.28 -43.71
C LEU A 245 -52.39 35.64 -42.57
N LEU A 246 -53.59 36.18 -42.28
CA LEU A 246 -54.48 35.62 -41.28
C LEU A 246 -54.82 34.16 -41.55
N LYS A 247 -55.12 33.82 -42.81
CA LYS A 247 -55.44 32.45 -43.22
C LYS A 247 -54.24 31.50 -43.11
N SER A 248 -53.05 31.97 -43.43
CA SER A 248 -51.82 31.18 -43.37
C SER A 248 -51.34 30.96 -41.93
N PHE A 249 -51.37 31.99 -41.08
CA PHE A 249 -50.90 31.86 -39.70
C PHE A 249 -51.88 31.10 -38.80
N PHE A 250 -53.19 31.21 -39.07
CA PHE A 250 -54.22 30.52 -38.31
C PHE A 250 -54.96 29.52 -39.20
N PRO A 251 -54.36 28.35 -39.50
CA PRO A 251 -55.02 27.33 -40.30
C PRO A 251 -56.26 26.77 -39.58
N ASP A 252 -56.16 26.55 -38.27
CA ASP A 252 -57.28 26.22 -37.41
C ASP A 252 -57.89 27.51 -36.84
N ARG A 253 -59.04 27.90 -37.40
CA ARG A 253 -59.77 29.12 -37.02
C ARG A 253 -61.27 28.88 -36.95
N ASP A 254 -61.91 29.55 -36.01
CA ASP A 254 -63.34 29.49 -35.79
C ASP A 254 -63.87 30.83 -35.25
N CYS A 255 -65.18 30.96 -35.20
CA CYS A 255 -65.87 32.16 -34.76
C CYS A 255 -67.07 31.80 -33.89
N VAL A 256 -67.35 32.66 -32.92
CA VAL A 256 -68.58 32.65 -32.12
C VAL A 256 -69.10 34.09 -32.04
N THR A 257 -70.36 34.27 -32.43
CA THR A 257 -71.08 35.52 -32.20
C THR A 257 -71.86 35.40 -30.89
N MET A 258 -71.80 36.45 -30.08
CA MET A 258 -72.51 36.53 -28.82
C MET A 258 -73.45 37.74 -28.84
N ILE A 259 -74.70 37.52 -28.50
CA ILE A 259 -75.65 38.61 -28.31
C ILE A 259 -75.30 39.41 -27.05
N ARG A 260 -75.89 40.61 -26.93
CA ARG A 260 -75.75 41.41 -25.71
C ARG A 260 -76.38 40.67 -24.52
N PRO A 261 -75.70 40.53 -23.37
CA PRO A 261 -76.19 39.72 -22.24
C PRO A 261 -77.47 40.28 -21.58
N LEU A 262 -77.58 41.61 -21.51
CA LEU A 262 -78.70 42.34 -20.94
C LEU A 262 -78.95 43.61 -21.75
N THR A 263 -80.13 44.21 -21.61
CA THR A 263 -80.49 45.49 -22.23
C THR A 263 -80.39 46.69 -21.28
N ASN A 264 -80.37 46.45 -19.97
CA ASN A 264 -80.28 47.48 -18.94
C ASN A 264 -78.80 47.80 -18.62
N GLU A 265 -78.41 49.06 -18.77
CA GLU A 265 -77.02 49.50 -18.60
C GLU A 265 -76.51 49.42 -17.14
N ASP A 266 -77.35 49.76 -16.16
CA ASP A 266 -76.96 49.68 -14.74
C ASP A 266 -76.66 48.24 -14.35
N LYS A 267 -77.45 47.29 -14.85
CA LYS A 267 -77.19 45.86 -14.68
C LYS A 267 -75.93 45.41 -15.43
N LEU A 268 -75.68 45.92 -16.64
CA LEU A 268 -74.46 45.59 -17.41
C LEU A 268 -73.18 46.04 -16.71
N GLN A 269 -73.19 47.17 -16.00
CA GLN A 269 -72.04 47.62 -15.21
C GLN A 269 -71.69 46.67 -14.06
N ASN A 270 -72.67 45.90 -13.57
CA ASN A 270 -72.50 44.90 -12.50
C ASN A 270 -72.63 43.45 -13.01
N LEU A 271 -72.41 43.21 -14.32
CA LEU A 271 -72.71 41.94 -14.99
C LEU A 271 -72.03 40.72 -14.34
N ILE A 272 -70.84 40.88 -13.76
CA ILE A 272 -70.09 39.79 -13.12
C ILE A 272 -70.84 39.14 -11.96
N ASN A 273 -71.63 39.93 -11.23
CA ASN A 273 -72.40 39.50 -10.06
C ASN A 273 -73.82 39.03 -10.41
N ILE A 274 -74.23 39.16 -11.67
CA ILE A 274 -75.57 38.74 -12.11
C ILE A 274 -75.59 37.22 -12.30
N PRO A 275 -76.59 36.52 -11.74
CA PRO A 275 -76.72 35.08 -11.89
C PRO A 275 -77.17 34.72 -13.33
N ALA A 276 -76.84 33.51 -13.79
CA ALA A 276 -77.00 33.13 -15.20
C ALA A 276 -78.46 33.09 -15.66
N ASP A 277 -79.40 32.86 -14.75
CA ASP A 277 -80.85 32.82 -14.97
C ASP A 277 -81.48 34.20 -15.24
N GLU A 278 -80.82 35.29 -14.83
CA GLU A 278 -81.22 36.66 -15.17
C GLU A 278 -80.67 37.13 -16.52
N LEU A 279 -79.71 36.41 -17.10
CA LEU A 279 -79.16 36.71 -18.41
C LEU A 279 -80.11 36.23 -19.51
N ARG A 280 -79.95 36.79 -20.71
CA ARG A 280 -80.70 36.31 -21.88
C ARG A 280 -80.39 34.84 -22.16
N PRO A 281 -81.39 33.96 -22.35
CA PRO A 281 -81.16 32.53 -22.55
C PRO A 281 -80.19 32.23 -23.70
N GLU A 282 -80.33 32.95 -24.82
CA GLU A 282 -79.47 32.72 -25.99
C GLU A 282 -78.01 33.10 -25.69
N PHE A 283 -77.77 34.05 -24.79
CA PHE A 283 -76.42 34.41 -24.35
C PHE A 283 -75.81 33.30 -23.50
N VAL A 284 -76.60 32.68 -22.63
CA VAL A 284 -76.16 31.55 -21.79
C VAL A 284 -75.81 30.34 -22.66
N ASP A 285 -76.64 30.03 -23.65
CA ASP A 285 -76.38 28.95 -24.62
C ASP A 285 -75.09 29.22 -25.42
N GLN A 286 -74.88 30.47 -25.84
CA GLN A 286 -73.66 30.90 -26.55
C GLN A 286 -72.41 30.81 -25.66
N MET A 287 -72.52 31.14 -24.37
CA MET A 287 -71.42 30.94 -23.41
C MET A 287 -71.08 29.44 -23.29
N GLY A 288 -72.08 28.57 -23.15
CA GLY A 288 -71.87 27.12 -23.08
C GLY A 288 -71.22 26.56 -24.36
N LEU A 289 -71.69 27.02 -25.53
CA LEU A 289 -71.10 26.65 -26.82
C LEU A 289 -69.64 27.09 -26.94
N LEU A 290 -69.33 28.34 -26.54
CA LEU A 290 -67.97 28.85 -26.56
C LEU A 290 -67.05 28.03 -25.65
N ARG A 291 -67.45 27.80 -24.39
CA ARG A 291 -66.69 26.97 -23.44
C ARG A 291 -66.42 25.59 -24.03
N LYS A 292 -67.46 24.95 -24.59
CA LYS A 292 -67.34 23.64 -25.23
C LYS A 292 -66.32 23.66 -26.37
N LYS A 293 -66.41 24.63 -27.29
CA LYS A 293 -65.47 24.77 -28.40
C LYS A 293 -64.02 24.98 -27.95
N VAL A 294 -63.80 25.80 -26.92
CA VAL A 294 -62.46 26.09 -26.39
C VAL A 294 -61.86 24.87 -25.71
N VAL A 295 -62.59 24.26 -24.76
CA VAL A 295 -62.09 23.13 -23.96
C VAL A 295 -61.84 21.88 -24.82
N HIS A 296 -62.68 21.59 -25.83
CA HIS A 296 -62.50 20.40 -26.68
C HIS A 296 -61.41 20.54 -27.74
N ARG A 297 -60.94 21.77 -28.01
CA ARG A 297 -59.92 22.04 -29.03
C ARG A 297 -58.58 22.46 -28.44
N ILE A 298 -58.49 22.61 -27.13
CA ILE A 298 -57.22 22.91 -26.49
C ILE A 298 -56.22 21.79 -26.76
N ARG A 299 -54.99 22.17 -27.10
CA ARG A 299 -53.89 21.24 -27.34
C ARG A 299 -52.72 21.63 -26.44
N PRO A 300 -51.83 20.68 -26.12
CA PRO A 300 -50.59 21.03 -25.45
C PRO A 300 -49.77 22.02 -26.28
N LYS A 301 -49.16 23.01 -25.63
CA LYS A 301 -48.22 23.92 -26.27
C LYS A 301 -47.01 23.10 -26.72
N LYS A 302 -46.69 23.20 -28.00
CA LYS A 302 -45.52 22.54 -28.59
C LYS A 302 -44.55 23.56 -29.15
N LEU A 303 -43.27 23.23 -29.04
CA LEU A 303 -42.17 23.94 -29.67
C LEU A 303 -41.25 22.90 -30.30
N ASN A 304 -41.03 22.97 -31.61
CA ASN A 304 -40.26 21.98 -32.38
C ASN A 304 -40.68 20.51 -32.10
N GLY A 305 -41.99 20.28 -32.00
CA GLY A 305 -42.57 18.95 -31.76
C GLY A 305 -42.55 18.47 -30.30
N LYS A 306 -41.83 19.15 -29.40
CA LYS A 306 -41.81 18.82 -27.96
C LYS A 306 -42.95 19.53 -27.24
N THR A 307 -43.70 18.78 -26.44
CA THR A 307 -44.72 19.33 -25.53
C THR A 307 -44.04 20.04 -24.37
N LEU A 308 -44.46 21.28 -24.10
CA LEU A 308 -43.89 22.09 -23.04
C LEU A 308 -44.48 21.70 -21.67
N ASN A 309 -43.58 21.62 -20.67
CA ASN A 309 -43.93 21.65 -19.26
C ASN A 309 -43.84 23.08 -18.71
N GLY A 310 -44.12 23.28 -17.43
CA GLY A 310 -44.20 24.63 -16.88
C GLY A 310 -42.84 25.34 -16.77
N ALA A 311 -41.77 24.61 -16.46
CA ALA A 311 -40.41 25.16 -16.48
C ALA A 311 -39.98 25.61 -17.89
N MET A 312 -40.28 24.82 -18.92
CA MET A 312 -40.02 25.17 -20.33
C MET A 312 -40.85 26.38 -20.77
N LEU A 313 -42.12 26.47 -20.34
CA LEU A 313 -42.98 27.62 -20.63
C LEU A 313 -42.43 28.91 -19.98
N TRP A 314 -41.97 28.83 -18.74
CA TRP A 314 -41.31 29.95 -18.07
C TRP A 314 -40.08 30.42 -18.84
N ASN A 315 -39.20 29.48 -19.24
CA ASN A 315 -37.99 29.78 -20.00
C ASN A 315 -38.32 30.39 -21.38
N LEU A 316 -39.39 29.94 -22.03
CA LEU A 316 -39.90 30.50 -23.28
C LEU A 316 -40.34 31.96 -23.10
N MET A 317 -41.19 32.22 -22.13
CA MET A 317 -41.67 33.56 -21.80
C MET A 317 -40.50 34.49 -21.46
N LYS A 318 -39.53 34.01 -20.67
CA LYS A 318 -38.32 34.75 -20.32
C LYS A 318 -37.50 35.15 -21.54
N SER A 319 -37.24 34.21 -22.44
CA SER A 319 -36.53 34.48 -23.68
C SER A 319 -37.26 35.52 -24.56
N TYR A 320 -38.59 35.45 -24.63
CA TYR A 320 -39.38 36.42 -25.38
C TYR A 320 -39.33 37.83 -24.77
N VAL A 321 -39.56 37.96 -23.47
CA VAL A 321 -39.53 39.24 -22.76
C VAL A 321 -38.14 39.88 -22.84
N ASP A 322 -37.07 39.11 -22.62
CA ASP A 322 -35.69 39.57 -22.73
C ASP A 322 -35.37 40.09 -24.14
N SER A 323 -35.90 39.42 -25.17
CA SER A 323 -35.73 39.82 -26.57
C SER A 323 -36.46 41.15 -26.84
N ILE A 324 -37.73 41.27 -26.42
CA ILE A 324 -38.55 42.48 -26.55
C ILE A 324 -37.86 43.68 -25.87
N ASN A 325 -37.33 43.49 -24.67
CA ASN A 325 -36.68 44.53 -23.88
C ASN A 325 -35.36 45.03 -24.50
N LYS A 326 -34.68 44.19 -25.29
CA LYS A 326 -33.47 44.58 -26.05
C LYS A 326 -33.79 45.34 -27.33
N GLY A 327 -35.08 45.58 -27.63
CA GLY A 327 -35.52 46.10 -28.92
C GLY A 327 -35.32 45.10 -30.06
N ALA A 328 -34.92 43.87 -29.74
CA ALA A 328 -34.84 42.77 -30.67
C ALA A 328 -36.23 42.14 -30.82
N ILE A 329 -36.43 41.49 -31.95
CA ILE A 329 -37.68 40.81 -32.23
C ILE A 329 -37.53 39.38 -31.68
N PRO A 330 -38.40 38.91 -30.76
CA PRO A 330 -38.30 37.55 -30.19
C PRO A 330 -38.12 36.49 -31.26
N SER A 331 -37.13 35.61 -31.17
CA SER A 331 -36.99 34.48 -32.12
C SER A 331 -37.40 33.17 -31.47
N ILE A 332 -38.16 32.37 -32.23
CA ILE A 332 -38.56 31.02 -31.83
C ILE A 332 -37.34 30.13 -31.68
N GLU A 333 -36.38 30.23 -32.60
CA GLU A 333 -35.17 29.42 -32.61
C GLU A 333 -34.22 29.84 -31.48
N SER A 334 -34.02 31.14 -31.27
CA SER A 334 -33.18 31.61 -30.15
C SER A 334 -33.78 31.19 -28.81
N SER A 335 -35.10 31.24 -28.68
CA SER A 335 -35.82 30.79 -27.49
C SER A 335 -35.76 29.27 -27.33
N TRP A 336 -35.85 28.51 -28.43
CA TRP A 336 -35.66 27.07 -28.41
C TRP A 336 -34.25 26.70 -27.96
N ASN A 337 -33.22 27.35 -28.51
CA ASN A 337 -31.83 27.13 -28.10
C ASN A 337 -31.61 27.49 -26.62
N TYR A 338 -32.24 28.57 -26.14
CA TYR A 338 -32.21 28.95 -24.73
C TYR A 338 -32.86 27.88 -23.83
N ILE A 339 -34.04 27.39 -24.21
CA ILE A 339 -34.74 26.32 -23.48
C ILE A 339 -33.89 25.05 -23.49
N CYS A 340 -33.40 24.61 -24.66
CA CYS A 340 -32.57 23.42 -24.78
C CYS A 340 -31.32 23.50 -23.89
N LYS A 341 -30.66 24.66 -23.85
CA LYS A 341 -29.51 24.88 -22.98
C LYS A 341 -29.88 24.76 -21.49
N ASN A 342 -30.94 25.42 -21.04
CA ASN A 342 -31.36 25.39 -19.63
C ASN A 342 -31.84 24.00 -19.22
N GLU A 343 -32.64 23.32 -20.05
CA GLU A 343 -33.14 21.97 -19.76
C GLU A 343 -32.02 20.94 -19.80
N CYS A 344 -31.05 21.05 -20.73
CA CYS A 344 -29.87 20.17 -20.73
C CYS A 344 -28.95 20.43 -19.54
N MET A 345 -28.79 21.68 -19.11
CA MET A 345 -28.01 22.03 -17.92
C MET A 345 -28.64 21.43 -16.66
N LYS A 346 -29.95 21.62 -16.48
CA LYS A 346 -30.69 21.03 -15.36
C LYS A 346 -30.67 19.50 -15.42
N ALA A 347 -30.92 18.91 -16.59
CA ALA A 347 -30.83 17.46 -16.77
C ALA A 347 -29.45 16.92 -16.44
N GLN A 348 -28.37 17.64 -16.76
CA GLN A 348 -27.01 17.26 -16.41
C GLN A 348 -26.82 17.25 -14.88
N GLU A 349 -27.22 18.31 -14.19
CA GLU A 349 -27.12 18.43 -12.73
C GLU A 349 -27.91 17.31 -12.04
N ASP A 350 -29.20 17.18 -12.36
CA ASP A 350 -30.09 16.15 -11.78
C ASP A 350 -29.57 14.72 -12.07
N SER A 351 -29.06 14.47 -13.29
CA SER A 351 -28.50 13.16 -13.64
C SER A 351 -27.20 12.87 -12.92
N PHE A 352 -26.37 13.88 -12.66
CA PHE A 352 -25.15 13.72 -11.88
C PHE A 352 -25.48 13.43 -10.41
N ASP A 353 -26.50 14.07 -9.85
CA ASP A 353 -26.98 13.76 -8.51
C ASP A 353 -27.53 12.33 -8.41
N VAL A 354 -28.26 11.87 -9.43
CA VAL A 354 -28.68 10.45 -9.53
C VAL A 354 -27.46 9.52 -9.55
N PHE A 355 -26.42 9.85 -10.31
CA PHE A 355 -25.18 9.07 -10.35
C PHE A 355 -24.52 9.01 -8.96
N VAL A 356 -24.32 10.18 -8.32
CA VAL A 356 -23.68 10.30 -7.01
C VAL A 356 -24.47 9.55 -5.95
N LYS A 357 -25.79 9.70 -5.93
CA LYS A 357 -26.65 8.99 -4.98
C LYS A 357 -26.55 7.47 -5.17
N THR A 358 -26.72 6.99 -6.39
CA THR A 358 -26.71 5.54 -6.69
C THR A 358 -25.37 4.90 -6.31
N ILE A 359 -24.25 5.53 -6.71
CA ILE A 359 -22.93 4.96 -6.42
C ILE A 359 -22.57 5.05 -4.93
N THR A 360 -23.04 6.09 -4.22
CA THR A 360 -22.78 6.24 -2.78
C THR A 360 -23.56 5.21 -1.97
N GLU A 361 -24.82 4.95 -2.34
CA GLU A 361 -25.63 3.88 -1.71
C GLU A 361 -24.94 2.51 -1.83
N ASP A 362 -24.35 2.20 -2.99
CA ASP A 362 -23.57 0.96 -3.17
C ASP A 362 -22.28 0.94 -2.32
N ILE A 363 -21.55 2.05 -2.23
CA ILE A 363 -20.30 2.14 -1.45
C ILE A 363 -20.56 2.04 0.06
N GLU A 364 -21.69 2.58 0.54
CA GLU A 364 -22.09 2.54 1.95
C GLU A 364 -22.48 1.13 2.42
N THR A 365 -22.65 0.16 1.52
CA THR A 365 -22.94 -1.24 1.88
C THR A 365 -21.80 -1.94 2.63
N GLY A 366 -20.59 -1.37 2.57
CA GLY A 366 -19.42 -1.83 3.31
C GLY A 366 -18.20 -1.99 2.40
N GLY A 367 -17.18 -1.18 2.61
CA GLY A 367 -15.89 -1.28 1.91
C GLY A 367 -14.76 -1.68 2.86
N PRO A 368 -13.52 -1.80 2.35
CA PRO A 368 -13.05 -1.54 0.97
C PRO A 368 -13.52 -2.58 -0.06
N PHE A 369 -13.37 -2.29 -1.35
CA PHE A 369 -13.85 -3.13 -2.47
C PHE A 369 -12.75 -3.47 -3.49
N TYR A 370 -12.95 -4.54 -4.27
CA TYR A 370 -12.10 -4.85 -5.43
C TYR A 370 -12.42 -3.95 -6.63
N ASP A 371 -11.44 -3.79 -7.56
CA ASP A 371 -11.61 -2.98 -8.78
C ASP A 371 -12.78 -3.43 -9.66
N ARG A 372 -13.10 -4.74 -9.63
CA ARG A 372 -14.24 -5.31 -10.37
C ARG A 372 -15.57 -4.82 -9.81
N GLU A 373 -15.73 -4.86 -8.50
CA GLU A 373 -16.95 -4.42 -7.80
C GLU A 373 -17.19 -2.92 -8.00
N LEU A 374 -16.13 -2.11 -7.84
CA LEU A 374 -16.20 -0.67 -8.11
C LEU A 374 -16.64 -0.37 -9.56
N LYS A 375 -16.14 -1.13 -10.54
CA LYS A 375 -16.56 -0.99 -11.94
C LYS A 375 -18.03 -1.37 -12.12
N ASP A 376 -18.51 -2.42 -11.47
CA ASP A 376 -19.90 -2.84 -11.54
C ASP A 376 -20.83 -1.76 -10.95
N PHE A 377 -20.51 -1.21 -9.78
CA PHE A 377 -21.24 -0.07 -9.19
C PHE A 377 -21.24 1.15 -10.12
N TYR A 378 -20.10 1.48 -10.71
CA TYR A 378 -20.00 2.57 -11.69
C TYR A 378 -20.88 2.32 -12.92
N HIS A 379 -20.94 1.10 -13.44
CA HIS A 379 -21.79 0.77 -14.59
C HIS A 379 -23.27 0.91 -14.28
N VAL A 380 -23.71 0.46 -13.10
CA VAL A 380 -25.10 0.60 -12.64
C VAL A 380 -25.48 2.08 -12.47
N ALA A 381 -24.68 2.84 -11.70
CA ALA A 381 -24.91 4.26 -11.46
C ALA A 381 -24.86 5.09 -12.76
N LYS A 382 -23.90 4.80 -13.65
CA LYS A 382 -23.79 5.46 -14.96
C LYS A 382 -25.00 5.18 -15.83
N LYS A 383 -25.50 3.94 -15.86
CA LYS A 383 -26.68 3.59 -16.64
C LYS A 383 -27.92 4.37 -16.14
N ALA A 384 -28.16 4.39 -14.84
CA ALA A 384 -29.27 5.13 -14.24
C ALA A 384 -29.21 6.64 -14.54
N SER A 385 -28.02 7.24 -14.43
CA SER A 385 -27.77 8.64 -14.78
C SER A 385 -28.04 8.95 -16.25
N LEU A 386 -27.54 8.12 -17.18
CA LEU A 386 -27.74 8.30 -18.61
C LEU A 386 -29.21 8.13 -19.03
N GLU A 387 -29.94 7.18 -18.44
CA GLU A 387 -31.37 7.01 -18.67
C GLU A 387 -32.20 8.20 -18.18
N HIS A 388 -31.81 8.81 -17.06
CA HIS A 388 -32.43 10.05 -16.57
C HIS A 388 -32.17 11.22 -17.52
N PHE A 389 -30.91 11.41 -17.91
CA PHE A 389 -30.51 12.48 -18.83
C PHE A 389 -31.24 12.38 -20.17
N GLU A 390 -31.35 11.18 -20.73
CA GLU A 390 -31.99 10.93 -22.03
C GLU A 390 -33.48 11.33 -22.04
N LYS A 391 -34.17 11.15 -20.92
CA LYS A 391 -35.60 11.50 -20.76
C LYS A 391 -35.85 13.00 -20.68
N VAL A 392 -34.95 13.74 -20.03
CA VAL A 392 -35.15 15.16 -19.71
C VAL A 392 -34.49 16.07 -20.76
N ALA A 393 -33.27 15.75 -21.21
CA ALA A 393 -32.52 16.60 -22.13
C ALA A 393 -33.18 16.68 -23.52
N VAL A 394 -33.18 17.89 -24.10
CA VAL A 394 -33.83 18.20 -25.38
C VAL A 394 -32.93 19.01 -26.30
N GLY A 395 -33.13 18.84 -27.62
CA GLY A 395 -32.45 19.60 -28.67
C GLY A 395 -31.03 19.11 -29.01
N ASP A 396 -30.41 19.78 -29.99
CA ASP A 396 -29.14 19.34 -30.59
C ASP A 396 -27.92 19.57 -29.66
N VAL A 397 -28.04 20.48 -28.70
CA VAL A 397 -26.98 20.80 -27.71
C VAL A 397 -26.77 19.66 -26.70
N LYS A 398 -27.69 18.69 -26.68
CA LYS A 398 -27.68 17.54 -25.77
C LYS A 398 -26.37 16.75 -25.78
N THR A 399 -25.73 16.62 -26.94
CA THR A 399 -24.46 15.88 -27.09
C THR A 399 -23.34 16.51 -26.26
N THR A 400 -23.20 17.84 -26.29
CA THR A 400 -22.18 18.55 -25.52
C THR A 400 -22.38 18.38 -24.00
N PHE A 401 -23.62 18.50 -23.52
CA PHE A 401 -23.93 18.31 -22.09
C PHE A 401 -23.78 16.84 -21.65
N LEU A 402 -24.08 15.90 -22.55
CA LEU A 402 -23.89 14.47 -22.32
C LEU A 402 -22.40 14.12 -22.14
N ASP A 403 -21.53 14.70 -22.95
CA ASP A 403 -20.09 14.44 -22.87
C ASP A 403 -19.48 15.04 -21.60
N ASP A 404 -19.89 16.25 -21.22
CA ASP A 404 -19.50 16.86 -19.94
C ASP A 404 -20.06 16.06 -18.72
N LEU A 405 -21.28 15.52 -18.81
CA LEU A 405 -21.84 14.65 -17.79
C LEU A 405 -20.99 13.38 -17.60
N LYS A 406 -20.61 12.72 -18.71
CA LYS A 406 -19.75 11.52 -18.67
C LYS A 406 -18.38 11.81 -18.06
N GLU A 407 -17.82 12.98 -18.35
CA GLU A 407 -16.53 13.40 -17.79
C GLU A 407 -16.65 13.67 -16.27
N LYS A 408 -17.71 14.37 -15.81
CA LYS A 408 -17.99 14.56 -14.38
C LYS A 408 -18.15 13.23 -13.65
N MET A 409 -18.91 12.28 -14.21
CA MET A 409 -19.07 10.93 -13.64
C MET A 409 -17.73 10.20 -13.53
N LYS A 410 -16.88 10.29 -14.56
CA LYS A 410 -15.56 9.66 -14.57
C LYS A 410 -14.63 10.27 -13.52
N GLN A 411 -14.63 11.59 -13.37
CA GLN A 411 -13.84 12.29 -12.34
C GLN A 411 -14.28 11.87 -10.94
N LYS A 412 -15.59 11.83 -10.66
CA LYS A 412 -16.12 11.37 -9.37
C LYS A 412 -15.78 9.90 -9.09
N PHE A 413 -15.83 9.04 -10.11
CA PHE A 413 -15.45 7.64 -9.98
C PHE A 413 -13.95 7.46 -9.68
N ASN A 414 -13.07 8.25 -10.31
CA ASN A 414 -11.65 8.23 -10.00
C ASN A 414 -11.37 8.65 -8.55
N GLN A 415 -12.11 9.63 -8.03
CA GLN A 415 -12.02 10.02 -6.63
C GLN A 415 -12.41 8.87 -5.69
N ILE A 416 -13.56 8.24 -5.94
CA ILE A 416 -14.02 7.06 -5.19
C ILE A 416 -12.97 5.94 -5.20
N LYS A 417 -12.37 5.68 -6.36
CA LYS A 417 -11.32 4.66 -6.49
C LYS A 417 -10.09 4.98 -5.62
N SER A 418 -9.67 6.24 -5.61
CA SER A 418 -8.56 6.71 -4.75
C SER A 418 -8.89 6.55 -3.27
N ASP A 419 -10.10 6.94 -2.85
CA ASP A 419 -10.54 6.85 -1.45
C ASP A 419 -10.63 5.38 -1.00
N ASN A 420 -11.17 4.51 -1.86
CA ASN A 420 -11.23 3.06 -1.62
C ASN A 420 -9.83 2.44 -1.49
N GLU A 421 -8.88 2.84 -2.34
CA GLU A 421 -7.50 2.36 -2.27
C GLU A 421 -6.80 2.78 -0.97
N GLN A 422 -7.03 4.01 -0.51
CA GLN A 422 -6.52 4.49 0.77
C GLN A 422 -7.10 3.71 1.96
N SER A 423 -8.42 3.49 1.97
CA SER A 423 -9.10 2.67 2.99
C SER A 423 -8.60 1.23 2.99
N SER A 424 -8.56 0.58 1.81
CA SER A 424 -7.95 -0.74 1.60
C SER A 424 -6.55 -0.83 2.19
N ARG A 425 -5.70 0.15 1.90
CA ARG A 425 -4.31 0.17 2.37
C ARG A 425 -4.24 0.21 3.90
N GLN A 426 -5.05 1.05 4.54
CA GLN A 426 -5.08 1.18 5.98
C GLN A 426 -5.52 -0.12 6.65
N GLU A 427 -6.61 -0.72 6.18
CA GLU A 427 -7.13 -1.97 6.74
C GLU A 427 -6.15 -3.14 6.55
N CYS A 428 -5.54 -3.25 5.36
CA CYS A 428 -4.52 -4.26 5.09
C CYS A 428 -3.32 -4.14 6.05
N ILE A 429 -2.81 -2.93 6.26
CA ILE A 429 -1.68 -2.70 7.18
C ILE A 429 -2.05 -3.07 8.62
N ILE A 430 -3.25 -2.72 9.07
CA ILE A 430 -3.75 -3.07 10.41
C ILE A 430 -3.83 -4.59 10.55
N TYR A 431 -4.45 -5.26 9.58
CA TYR A 431 -4.60 -6.71 9.57
C TYR A 431 -3.25 -7.43 9.57
N LEU A 432 -2.31 -7.01 8.72
CA LEU A 432 -0.97 -7.59 8.64
C LEU A 432 -0.21 -7.44 9.96
N ARG A 433 -0.24 -6.26 10.58
CA ARG A 433 0.41 -6.04 11.88
C ARG A 433 -0.19 -6.90 12.99
N GLN A 434 -1.52 -7.01 13.05
CA GLN A 434 -2.19 -7.82 14.05
C GLN A 434 -1.79 -9.29 13.94
N ASN A 435 -1.81 -9.85 12.73
CA ASN A 435 -1.46 -11.25 12.50
C ASN A 435 0.05 -11.53 12.58
N TYR A 436 0.91 -10.53 12.35
CA TYR A 436 2.36 -10.67 12.49
C TYR A 436 2.86 -10.55 13.94
N THR A 437 2.05 -10.02 14.87
CA THR A 437 2.50 -9.71 16.24
C THR A 437 3.07 -10.93 16.98
N GLU A 438 2.46 -12.12 16.81
CA GLU A 438 2.96 -13.34 17.45
C GLU A 438 4.26 -13.83 16.83
N VAL A 439 4.38 -13.75 15.49
CA VAL A 439 5.60 -14.10 14.74
C VAL A 439 6.76 -13.17 15.15
N GLU A 440 6.50 -11.87 15.24
CA GLU A 440 7.48 -10.87 15.68
C GLU A 440 7.95 -11.14 17.12
N ARG A 441 7.02 -11.52 18.01
CA ARG A 441 7.32 -11.85 19.40
C ARG A 441 8.17 -13.11 19.50
N ALA A 442 7.84 -14.15 18.74
CA ALA A 442 8.62 -15.39 18.70
C ALA A 442 10.05 -15.15 18.19
N LEU A 443 10.22 -14.27 17.20
CA LEU A 443 11.52 -13.85 16.68
C LEU A 443 12.37 -13.15 17.74
N LYS A 444 11.82 -12.11 18.40
CA LYS A 444 12.54 -11.35 19.43
C LYS A 444 12.90 -12.18 20.66
N ASN A 445 12.11 -13.21 20.96
CA ASN A 445 12.35 -14.14 22.08
C ASN A 445 13.28 -15.31 21.71
N HIS A 446 13.93 -15.28 20.53
CA HIS A 446 14.83 -16.33 20.05
C HIS A 446 14.17 -17.74 20.00
N GLN A 447 12.87 -17.81 19.72
CA GLN A 447 12.12 -19.08 19.71
C GLN A 447 12.31 -19.85 18.40
N TYR A 448 12.81 -19.21 17.34
CA TYR A 448 13.08 -19.85 16.06
C TYR A 448 14.48 -20.49 16.04
N PRO A 449 14.61 -21.80 15.76
CA PRO A 449 15.90 -22.47 15.69
C PRO A 449 16.76 -22.05 14.50
N ASN A 450 16.14 -21.63 13.40
CA ASN A 450 16.83 -21.20 12.18
C ASN A 450 15.95 -20.27 11.34
N PHE A 451 16.56 -19.58 10.37
CA PHE A 451 15.86 -18.66 9.48
C PHE A 451 14.74 -19.34 8.68
N TYR A 452 14.92 -20.61 8.30
CA TYR A 452 13.92 -21.36 7.52
C TYR A 452 12.60 -21.55 8.28
N SER A 453 12.65 -21.85 9.59
CA SER A 453 11.45 -21.97 10.43
C SER A 453 10.65 -20.65 10.53
N TYR A 454 11.33 -19.51 10.52
CA TYR A 454 10.67 -18.20 10.46
C TYR A 454 10.00 -17.95 9.11
N ILE A 455 10.66 -18.34 8.00
CA ILE A 455 10.07 -18.20 6.66
C ILE A 455 8.77 -19.00 6.51
N GLN A 456 8.66 -20.18 7.13
CA GLN A 456 7.43 -20.97 7.12
C GLN A 456 6.25 -20.23 7.76
N ASP A 457 6.48 -19.50 8.86
CA ASP A 457 5.43 -18.71 9.50
C ASP A 457 5.05 -17.47 8.67
N ILE A 458 6.00 -16.87 7.95
CA ILE A 458 5.72 -15.80 6.98
C ILE A 458 4.89 -16.33 5.80
N GLU A 459 5.17 -17.54 5.30
CA GLU A 459 4.38 -18.18 4.25
C GLU A 459 2.95 -18.48 4.73
N GLN A 460 2.78 -18.94 5.97
CA GLN A 460 1.45 -19.12 6.58
C GLN A 460 0.70 -17.80 6.74
N LEU A 461 1.37 -16.75 7.21
CA LEU A 461 0.80 -15.40 7.30
C LEU A 461 0.32 -14.92 5.92
N LYS A 462 1.10 -15.19 4.87
CA LYS A 462 0.72 -14.89 3.48
C LYS A 462 -0.55 -15.61 3.05
N GLN A 463 -0.66 -16.90 3.32
CA GLN A 463 -1.87 -17.68 2.99
C GLN A 463 -3.10 -17.15 3.74
N ILE A 464 -2.98 -16.89 5.05
CA ILE A 464 -4.07 -16.33 5.86
C ILE A 464 -4.48 -14.96 5.32
N PHE A 465 -3.52 -14.12 4.93
CA PHE A 465 -3.83 -12.82 4.35
C PHE A 465 -4.50 -12.94 2.98
N GLU A 466 -4.11 -13.90 2.14
CA GLU A 466 -4.75 -14.12 0.83
C GLU A 466 -6.20 -14.60 0.99
N GLU A 467 -6.47 -15.48 1.96
CA GLU A 467 -7.80 -16.05 2.20
C GLU A 467 -8.74 -15.12 2.98
N GLN A 468 -8.24 -14.44 4.02
CA GLN A 468 -9.06 -13.77 5.03
C GLN A 468 -8.75 -12.27 5.19
N GLY A 469 -7.74 -11.75 4.49
CA GLY A 469 -7.39 -10.34 4.59
C GLY A 469 -8.49 -9.40 4.05
N PRO A 470 -8.42 -8.09 4.35
CA PRO A 470 -9.39 -7.09 3.88
C PRO A 470 -9.36 -6.93 2.36
N PRO A 471 -10.52 -6.83 1.66
CA PRO A 471 -10.62 -6.63 0.21
C PRO A 471 -9.88 -5.38 -0.30
N GLY A 472 -9.49 -5.39 -1.57
CA GLY A 472 -8.89 -4.21 -2.19
C GLY A 472 -7.84 -4.48 -3.27
N THR A 473 -7.49 -3.42 -4.00
CA THR A 473 -6.62 -3.49 -5.19
C THR A 473 -5.14 -3.57 -4.85
N CYS A 474 -4.71 -2.94 -3.75
CA CYS A 474 -3.31 -2.86 -3.34
C CYS A 474 -2.86 -4.03 -2.44
N ARG A 475 -3.73 -5.02 -2.17
CA ARG A 475 -3.45 -6.15 -1.26
C ARG A 475 -2.17 -6.90 -1.58
N GLN A 476 -1.99 -7.30 -2.84
CA GLN A 476 -0.84 -8.11 -3.26
C GLN A 476 0.47 -7.34 -3.10
N GLU A 477 0.47 -6.07 -3.47
CA GLU A 477 1.63 -5.18 -3.31
C GLU A 477 1.98 -4.99 -1.83
N LEU A 478 0.99 -4.69 -0.99
CA LEU A 478 1.21 -4.49 0.45
C LEU A 478 1.69 -5.77 1.15
N MET A 479 1.14 -6.92 0.79
CA MET A 479 1.61 -8.21 1.31
C MET A 479 3.07 -8.45 0.95
N LEU A 480 3.44 -8.19 -0.30
CA LEU A 480 4.80 -8.36 -0.78
C LEU A 480 5.77 -7.39 -0.08
N GLU A 481 5.41 -6.11 0.01
CA GLU A 481 6.18 -5.08 0.72
C GLU A 481 6.39 -5.46 2.18
N PHE A 482 5.33 -5.93 2.84
CA PHE A 482 5.38 -6.38 4.23
C PHE A 482 6.27 -7.62 4.41
N CYS A 483 6.10 -8.65 3.57
CA CYS A 483 6.94 -9.85 3.60
C CYS A 483 8.41 -9.50 3.41
N LEU A 484 8.72 -8.67 2.40
CA LEU A 484 10.09 -8.27 2.11
C LEU A 484 10.71 -7.57 3.31
N LYS A 485 10.00 -6.61 3.90
CA LYS A 485 10.45 -5.92 5.11
C LYS A 485 10.69 -6.88 6.28
N ALA A 486 9.71 -7.73 6.59
CA ALA A 486 9.79 -8.68 7.71
C ALA A 486 10.93 -9.70 7.51
N VAL A 487 11.16 -10.17 6.28
CA VAL A 487 12.24 -11.08 5.94
C VAL A 487 13.61 -10.39 6.05
N THR A 488 13.74 -9.14 5.59
CA THR A 488 14.97 -8.36 5.73
C THR A 488 15.32 -8.12 7.19
N GLU A 489 14.38 -7.64 8.01
CA GLU A 489 14.60 -7.39 9.44
C GLU A 489 14.98 -8.68 10.19
N ALA A 490 14.30 -9.79 9.89
CA ALA A 490 14.65 -11.08 10.48
C ALA A 490 16.04 -11.56 10.00
N SER A 491 16.38 -11.39 8.73
CA SER A 491 17.69 -11.81 8.21
C SER A 491 18.83 -11.08 8.91
N GLU A 492 18.67 -9.79 9.18
CA GLU A 492 19.63 -9.00 9.95
C GLU A 492 19.76 -9.54 11.37
N PHE A 493 18.63 -9.79 12.05
CA PHE A 493 18.62 -10.37 13.40
C PHE A 493 19.35 -11.72 13.49
N PHE A 494 19.09 -12.65 12.56
CA PHE A 494 19.78 -13.94 12.52
C PHE A 494 21.28 -13.79 12.20
N MET A 495 21.64 -12.94 11.25
CA MET A 495 23.04 -12.70 10.89
C MET A 495 23.82 -12.08 12.05
N THR A 496 23.26 -11.08 12.73
CA THR A 496 23.88 -10.47 13.92
C THR A 496 24.10 -11.50 15.02
N ASN A 497 23.12 -12.38 15.28
CA ASN A 497 23.28 -13.46 16.26
C ASN A 497 24.40 -14.43 15.87
N GLN A 498 24.46 -14.87 14.60
CA GLN A 498 25.51 -15.76 14.12
C GLN A 498 26.91 -15.13 14.21
N VAL A 499 27.03 -13.85 13.83
CA VAL A 499 28.28 -13.09 13.93
C VAL A 499 28.72 -12.97 15.40
N ASN A 500 27.77 -12.71 16.31
CA ASN A 500 28.07 -12.65 17.74
C ASN A 500 28.56 -14.00 18.29
N GLU A 501 27.93 -15.10 17.89
CA GLU A 501 28.36 -16.45 18.27
C GLU A 501 29.77 -16.77 17.74
N MET A 502 30.03 -16.49 16.47
CA MET A 502 31.37 -16.64 15.86
C MET A 502 32.42 -15.78 16.57
N ASN A 503 32.09 -14.54 16.93
CA ASN A 503 32.99 -13.66 17.66
C ASN A 503 33.33 -14.20 19.06
N ILE A 504 32.37 -14.82 19.75
CA ILE A 504 32.61 -15.49 21.03
C ILE A 504 33.55 -16.68 20.82
N GLN A 505 33.29 -17.53 19.83
CA GLN A 505 34.16 -18.67 19.50
C GLN A 505 35.58 -18.23 19.13
N LEU A 506 35.71 -17.14 18.35
CA LEU A 506 37.00 -16.57 17.98
C LEU A 506 37.78 -16.11 19.22
N LYS A 507 37.13 -15.38 20.14
CA LYS A 507 37.77 -14.95 21.40
C LYS A 507 38.27 -16.13 22.23
N VAL A 508 37.48 -17.21 22.32
CA VAL A 508 37.88 -18.43 23.04
C VAL A 508 39.08 -19.09 22.35
N ALA A 509 39.08 -19.18 21.03
CA ALA A 509 40.19 -19.72 20.25
C ALA A 509 41.46 -18.87 20.38
N GLU A 510 41.34 -17.54 20.31
CA GLU A 510 42.44 -16.59 20.53
C GLU A 510 43.06 -16.76 21.93
N GLU A 511 42.24 -16.90 22.97
CA GLU A 511 42.73 -17.17 24.32
C GLU A 511 43.46 -18.51 24.42
N HIS A 512 42.96 -19.54 23.73
CA HIS A 512 43.61 -20.85 23.68
C HIS A 512 44.97 -20.79 22.93
N ILE A 513 45.02 -20.11 21.78
CA ILE A 513 46.27 -19.87 21.03
C ILE A 513 47.26 -19.11 21.90
N ARG A 514 46.82 -18.09 22.64
CA ARG A 514 47.68 -17.30 23.53
C ARG A 514 48.30 -18.17 24.64
N LYS A 515 47.53 -19.09 25.23
CA LYS A 515 48.05 -20.06 26.23
C LYS A 515 49.11 -20.97 25.62
N LEU A 516 48.84 -21.55 24.44
CA LEU A 516 49.80 -22.40 23.73
C LEU A 516 51.08 -21.65 23.34
N GLN A 517 50.97 -20.40 22.89
CA GLN A 517 52.13 -19.56 22.57
C GLN A 517 53.00 -19.29 23.81
N GLN A 518 52.38 -19.10 24.97
CA GLN A 518 53.09 -18.91 26.23
C GLN A 518 53.82 -20.20 26.67
N GLU A 519 53.16 -21.35 26.61
CA GLU A 519 53.80 -22.66 26.87
C GLU A 519 54.99 -22.91 25.93
N LEU A 520 54.85 -22.58 24.64
CA LEU A 520 55.93 -22.73 23.66
C LEU A 520 57.11 -21.80 23.96
N ALA A 521 56.85 -20.57 24.42
CA ALA A 521 57.88 -19.64 24.86
C ALA A 521 58.64 -20.16 26.09
N ASP A 522 57.92 -20.72 27.06
CA ASP A 522 58.51 -21.32 28.26
C ASP A 522 59.40 -22.52 27.92
N ILE A 523 58.93 -23.42 27.05
CA ILE A 523 59.73 -24.56 26.55
C ILE A 523 60.99 -24.07 25.80
N LYS A 524 60.86 -23.03 24.96
CA LYS A 524 62.02 -22.47 24.26
C LYS A 524 63.04 -21.87 25.22
N ASN A 525 62.59 -21.19 26.26
CA ASN A 525 63.48 -20.66 27.30
C ASN A 525 64.19 -21.80 28.04
N GLU A 526 63.46 -22.85 28.44
CA GLU A 526 64.07 -24.03 29.09
C GLU A 526 65.10 -24.72 28.18
N GLN A 527 64.80 -24.86 26.88
CA GLN A 527 65.74 -25.40 25.90
C GLN A 527 66.99 -24.52 25.75
N LYS A 528 66.82 -23.20 25.73
CA LYS A 528 67.94 -22.25 25.66
C LYS A 528 68.85 -22.36 26.89
N GLU A 529 68.28 -22.42 28.09
CA GLU A 529 69.05 -22.61 29.33
C GLU A 529 69.81 -23.95 29.33
N ARG A 530 69.19 -25.03 28.84
CA ARG A 530 69.88 -26.31 28.65
C ARG A 530 71.03 -26.20 27.65
N LEU A 531 70.83 -25.48 26.55
CA LEU A 531 71.85 -25.30 25.51
C LEU A 531 73.04 -24.50 26.04
N ASP A 532 72.80 -23.41 26.77
CA ASP A 532 73.82 -22.60 27.43
C ASP A 532 74.60 -23.46 28.46
N SER A 533 73.91 -24.33 29.22
CA SER A 533 74.57 -25.27 30.14
C SER A 533 75.49 -26.27 29.41
N ILE A 534 75.03 -26.82 28.28
CA ILE A 534 75.83 -27.74 27.46
C ILE A 534 77.04 -27.01 26.86
N GLU A 535 76.86 -25.80 26.32
CA GLU A 535 77.96 -25.00 25.75
C GLU A 535 79.02 -24.68 26.82
N THR A 536 78.59 -24.36 28.04
CA THR A 536 79.49 -24.13 29.18
C THR A 536 80.28 -25.39 29.54
N LYS A 537 79.63 -26.57 29.51
CA LYS A 537 80.31 -27.86 29.72
C LYS A 537 81.31 -28.16 28.59
N LEU A 538 80.94 -27.88 27.34
CA LEU A 538 81.80 -28.08 26.18
C LEU A 538 83.09 -27.26 26.29
N ARG A 539 82.97 -25.97 26.65
CA ARG A 539 84.14 -25.09 26.87
C ARG A 539 85.08 -25.63 27.96
N ARG A 540 84.54 -26.20 29.05
CA ARG A 540 85.39 -26.83 30.08
C ARG A 540 86.19 -28.00 29.52
N VAL A 541 85.54 -28.89 28.75
CA VAL A 541 86.19 -30.06 28.15
C VAL A 541 87.25 -29.64 27.12
N GLU A 542 87.01 -28.57 26.36
CA GLU A 542 87.99 -28.04 25.41
C GLU A 542 89.25 -27.49 26.10
N VAL A 543 89.08 -26.79 27.22
CA VAL A 543 90.22 -26.33 28.05
C VAL A 543 91.00 -27.52 28.59
N GLU A 544 90.31 -28.52 29.12
CA GLU A 544 90.93 -29.74 29.68
C GLU A 544 91.70 -30.53 28.59
N LYS A 545 91.15 -30.59 27.37
CA LYS A 545 91.83 -31.18 26.20
C LYS A 545 93.10 -30.42 25.80
N ALA A 546 93.08 -29.08 25.86
CA ALA A 546 94.26 -28.27 25.56
C ALA A 546 95.38 -28.48 26.59
N GLU A 547 95.04 -28.58 27.89
CA GLU A 547 96.00 -28.88 28.95
C GLU A 547 96.65 -30.27 28.79
N LEU A 548 95.87 -31.28 28.43
CA LEU A 548 96.38 -32.62 28.15
C LEU A 548 97.30 -32.66 26.92
N GLY A 549 96.98 -31.91 25.86
CA GLY A 549 97.83 -31.76 24.68
C GLY A 549 99.19 -31.12 25.00
N ALA A 550 99.21 -30.10 25.87
CA ALA A 550 100.46 -29.47 26.32
C ALA A 550 101.34 -30.44 27.12
N LYS A 551 100.75 -31.28 27.99
CA LYS A 551 101.47 -32.33 28.73
C LYS A 551 102.04 -33.42 27.83
N GLU A 552 101.30 -33.83 26.79
CA GLU A 552 101.78 -34.82 25.82
C GLU A 552 103.04 -34.32 25.09
N GLN A 553 103.08 -33.05 24.73
CA GLN A 553 104.21 -32.44 24.03
C GLN A 553 105.47 -32.35 24.91
N THR A 554 105.31 -32.04 26.20
CA THR A 554 106.44 -32.05 27.17
C THR A 554 106.98 -33.45 27.40
N LEU A 555 106.12 -34.47 27.46
CA LEU A 555 106.54 -35.88 27.59
C LEU A 555 107.30 -36.39 26.36
N LYS A 556 106.94 -35.92 25.15
CA LYS A 556 107.68 -36.25 23.91
C LYS A 556 109.09 -35.68 23.91
N GLU A 557 109.27 -34.45 24.37
CA GLU A 557 110.60 -33.81 24.47
C GLU A 557 111.50 -34.53 25.48
N GLN A 558 110.96 -34.92 26.64
CA GLN A 558 111.68 -35.71 27.65
C GLN A 558 112.10 -37.09 27.11
N LEU A 559 111.24 -37.75 26.33
CA LEU A 559 111.54 -39.05 25.72
C LEU A 559 112.71 -38.95 24.72
N GLN A 560 112.77 -37.87 23.94
CA GLN A 560 113.81 -37.65 22.94
C GLN A 560 115.19 -37.39 23.58
N GLN A 561 115.21 -36.70 24.74
CA GLN A 561 116.42 -36.45 25.50
C GLN A 561 117.01 -37.75 26.09
N VAL A 562 116.17 -38.63 26.65
CA VAL A 562 116.60 -39.94 27.18
C VAL A 562 117.10 -40.88 26.08
N GLN A 563 116.54 -40.83 24.88
CA GLN A 563 117.03 -41.61 23.74
C GLN A 563 118.41 -41.17 23.25
N SER A 564 118.73 -39.86 23.33
CA SER A 564 120.06 -39.34 23.00
C SER A 564 121.12 -39.74 24.03
N GLU A 565 120.79 -39.74 25.32
CA GLU A 565 121.70 -40.19 26.39
C GLU A 565 122.01 -41.69 26.28
N LYS A 566 121.02 -42.52 25.92
CA LYS A 566 121.20 -43.95 25.68
C LYS A 566 122.22 -44.23 24.56
N GLY A 567 122.17 -43.48 23.45
CA GLY A 567 123.07 -43.67 22.31
C GLY A 567 124.54 -43.37 22.62
N LEU A 568 124.82 -42.35 23.46
CA LEU A 568 126.18 -42.01 23.89
C LEU A 568 126.79 -43.10 24.79
N LEU A 569 125.99 -43.65 25.71
CA LEU A 569 126.38 -44.74 26.61
C LEU A 569 126.68 -46.07 25.89
N GLU A 570 125.90 -46.42 24.85
CA GLU A 570 126.16 -47.63 24.04
C GLU A 570 127.46 -47.52 23.21
N THR A 571 127.87 -46.31 22.86
CA THR A 571 129.11 -46.06 22.09
C THR A 571 130.37 -46.14 22.98
N GLU A 572 130.30 -45.65 24.22
CA GLU A 572 131.37 -45.81 25.22
C GLU A 572 131.57 -47.27 25.67
N LEU A 573 130.48 -48.03 25.81
CA LEU A 573 130.53 -49.44 26.21
C LEU A 573 131.25 -50.31 25.15
N ASN A 574 131.00 -50.07 23.86
CA ASN A 574 131.62 -50.83 22.78
C ASN A 574 133.12 -50.52 22.58
N GLN A 575 133.58 -49.29 22.87
CA GLN A 575 135.02 -48.97 22.84
C GLN A 575 135.79 -49.62 24.01
N LYS A 576 135.19 -49.71 25.20
CA LYS A 576 135.81 -50.34 26.38
C LYS A 576 135.92 -51.86 26.26
N MET A 577 134.92 -52.52 25.67
CA MET A 577 134.93 -53.97 25.45
C MET A 577 135.96 -54.41 24.38
N GLY A 578 136.25 -53.56 23.39
CA GLY A 578 137.24 -53.86 22.34
C GLY A 578 138.70 -53.82 22.79
N SER A 579 139.05 -52.98 23.78
CA SER A 579 140.41 -52.85 24.31
C SER A 579 140.77 -53.95 25.32
N GLN A 580 139.81 -54.42 26.12
CA GLN A 580 140.01 -55.53 27.06
C GLN A 580 140.14 -56.89 26.36
N LYS A 581 139.45 -57.12 25.24
CA LYS A 581 139.50 -58.40 24.51
C LYS A 581 140.88 -58.70 23.90
N LYS A 582 141.57 -57.67 23.38
CA LYS A 582 142.94 -57.78 22.83
C LYS A 582 144.03 -57.99 23.89
N GLN A 583 143.80 -57.58 25.14
CA GLN A 583 144.75 -57.82 26.24
C GLN A 583 144.70 -59.26 26.77
N PHE A 584 143.52 -59.90 26.78
CA PHE A 584 143.38 -61.28 27.26
C PHE A 584 143.86 -62.34 26.24
N GLU A 585 143.70 -62.10 24.93
CA GLU A 585 144.22 -63.02 23.90
C GLU A 585 145.76 -63.14 23.94
N ALA A 586 146.48 -62.04 24.20
CA ALA A 586 147.94 -62.07 24.32
C ALA A 586 148.47 -62.75 25.62
N GLN A 587 147.65 -62.84 26.67
CA GLN A 587 148.02 -63.53 27.92
C GLN A 587 147.77 -65.04 27.86
N ILE A 588 146.77 -65.48 27.09
CA ILE A 588 146.42 -66.90 26.92
C ILE A 588 147.49 -67.66 26.12
N ASP A 589 148.07 -67.06 25.08
CA ASP A 589 149.12 -67.69 24.27
C ASP A 589 150.47 -67.88 25.01
N ASN A 590 150.76 -67.02 26.00
CA ASN A 590 151.97 -67.12 26.82
C ASN A 590 151.84 -68.18 27.93
N LEU A 591 150.63 -68.40 28.45
CA LEU A 591 150.36 -69.41 29.48
C LEU A 591 150.28 -70.84 28.92
N ASN A 592 149.77 -71.02 27.70
CA ASN A 592 149.71 -72.33 27.04
C ASN A 592 151.10 -72.91 26.72
N ASN A 593 152.10 -72.07 26.37
CA ASN A 593 153.47 -72.53 26.14
C ASN A 593 154.23 -72.93 27.42
N LYS A 594 153.86 -72.38 28.58
CA LYS A 594 154.45 -72.77 29.89
C LYS A 594 153.81 -74.02 30.49
N MET A 595 152.56 -74.31 30.14
CA MET A 595 151.83 -75.50 30.61
C MET A 595 152.36 -76.80 29.98
N LEU A 596 152.76 -76.76 28.71
CA LEU A 596 153.31 -77.92 27.97
C LEU A 596 154.67 -78.40 28.53
N GLN A 597 155.50 -77.48 29.04
CA GLN A 597 156.81 -77.79 29.64
C GLN A 597 156.71 -78.30 31.09
N ALA A 598 155.58 -78.09 31.77
CA ALA A 598 155.34 -78.53 33.15
C ALA A 598 154.64 -79.92 33.23
N GLU A 599 153.95 -80.35 32.17
CA GLU A 599 153.31 -81.68 32.11
C GLU A 599 154.30 -82.84 31.90
N GLU A 600 155.45 -82.61 31.24
CA GLU A 600 156.49 -83.64 31.08
C GLU A 600 157.25 -83.93 32.39
N ALA A 601 157.49 -82.93 33.23
CA ALA A 601 158.12 -83.09 34.56
C ALA A 601 157.20 -83.76 35.60
N LYS A 602 155.88 -83.70 35.42
CA LYS A 602 154.87 -84.25 36.34
C LYS A 602 154.74 -85.78 36.26
N LYS A 603 154.99 -86.39 35.09
CA LYS A 603 154.93 -87.85 34.92
C LYS A 603 156.06 -88.61 35.65
N GLU A 604 157.15 -87.93 36.00
CA GLU A 604 158.34 -88.53 36.63
C GLU A 604 158.24 -88.57 38.17
N ILE A 605 157.51 -87.61 38.78
CA ILE A 605 157.29 -87.51 40.23
C ILE A 605 156.12 -88.41 40.71
N GLN A 606 155.17 -88.74 39.84
CA GLN A 606 153.97 -89.53 40.16
C GLN A 606 154.24 -91.04 40.37
N ARG A 607 155.45 -91.54 40.08
CA ARG A 607 155.88 -92.92 40.41
C ARG A 607 156.40 -93.08 41.84
N GLN A 608 156.73 -92.00 42.55
CA GLN A 608 157.35 -92.04 43.89
C GLN A 608 156.36 -91.88 45.06
N GLN A 609 155.09 -91.50 44.80
CA GLN A 609 154.15 -91.08 45.85
C GLN A 609 153.15 -92.17 46.31
N VAL A 610 153.01 -93.27 45.57
CA VAL A 610 152.10 -94.40 45.92
C VAL A 610 152.63 -95.26 47.10
N GLY A 611 153.87 -95.06 47.55
CA GLY A 611 154.45 -95.79 48.68
C GLY A 611 154.13 -95.21 50.07
N SER A 612 153.85 -93.90 50.16
CA SER A 612 153.74 -93.18 51.44
C SER A 612 152.32 -93.07 52.00
N GLU A 613 151.28 -93.44 51.22
CA GLU A 613 149.90 -93.53 51.70
C GLU A 613 149.65 -94.71 52.66
N SER A 614 150.57 -95.69 52.75
CA SER A 614 150.47 -96.82 53.69
C SER A 614 150.75 -96.45 55.15
N GLU A 615 151.37 -95.30 55.44
CA GLU A 615 151.72 -94.88 56.81
C GLU A 615 150.63 -94.03 57.49
N PHE A 616 149.74 -93.39 56.72
CA PHE A 616 148.70 -92.52 57.28
C PHE A 616 147.51 -93.31 57.85
N GLU A 617 147.23 -94.52 57.34
CA GLU A 617 146.20 -95.42 57.90
C GLU A 617 146.49 -95.84 59.36
N LYS A 618 147.76 -95.86 59.79
CA LYS A 618 148.12 -96.17 61.20
C LYS A 618 147.71 -95.09 62.20
N GLN A 619 147.64 -93.82 61.79
CA GLN A 619 147.22 -92.73 62.69
C GLN A 619 145.71 -92.71 62.93
N LYS A 620 144.92 -93.31 62.02
CA LYS A 620 143.48 -93.48 62.17
C LYS A 620 143.11 -94.42 63.33
N ALA A 621 143.91 -95.46 63.60
CA ALA A 621 143.73 -96.37 64.73
C ALA A 621 143.92 -95.71 66.12
N LEU A 622 144.64 -94.59 66.18
CA LEU A 622 144.92 -93.83 67.40
C LEU A 622 143.72 -93.00 67.88
N LEU A 623 142.77 -92.72 67.00
CA LEU A 623 141.54 -91.99 67.32
C LEU A 623 140.45 -92.92 67.86
N ASP A 624 140.44 -94.19 67.46
CA ASP A 624 139.48 -95.20 67.95
C ASP A 624 139.73 -95.60 69.43
N GLN A 625 140.99 -95.71 69.86
CA GLN A 625 141.30 -95.96 71.29
C GLN A 625 140.91 -94.80 72.23
N LYS A 626 140.78 -93.57 71.70
CA LYS A 626 140.38 -92.40 72.49
C LYS A 626 138.87 -92.32 72.72
N ILE A 627 138.09 -93.06 71.93
CA ILE A 627 136.65 -93.26 72.14
C ILE A 627 136.44 -94.28 73.27
N GLU A 628 137.26 -95.34 73.33
CA GLU A 628 137.26 -96.31 74.44
C GLU A 628 137.65 -95.69 75.80
N PHE A 629 138.48 -94.64 75.78
CA PHE A 629 138.89 -93.85 76.95
C PHE A 629 137.72 -93.16 77.66
N LEU A 630 136.63 -92.79 76.98
CA LEU A 630 135.53 -92.04 77.61
C LEU A 630 134.40 -92.94 78.14
N GLU A 631 134.25 -94.15 77.61
CA GLU A 631 133.22 -95.10 78.06
C GLU A 631 133.57 -95.78 79.39
N LYS A 632 134.85 -96.16 79.61
CA LYS A 632 135.28 -96.77 80.89
C LYS A 632 135.34 -95.80 82.06
N SER A 633 135.60 -94.51 81.82
CA SER A 633 135.53 -93.46 82.86
C SER A 633 134.10 -93.25 83.40
N LEU A 634 133.07 -93.58 82.60
CA LEU A 634 131.67 -93.58 83.06
C LEU A 634 131.38 -94.77 84.00
N GLU A 635 132.04 -95.90 83.79
CA GLU A 635 132.00 -97.08 84.68
C GLU A 635 132.71 -96.83 86.02
N GLU A 636 133.75 -95.99 86.01
CA GLU A 636 134.50 -95.58 87.19
C GLU A 636 133.65 -94.81 88.22
N SER A 637 132.56 -94.16 87.80
CA SER A 637 131.72 -93.38 88.71
C SER A 637 130.65 -94.24 89.41
N ASN A 638 130.05 -95.19 88.70
CA ASN A 638 128.95 -96.01 89.22
C ASN A 638 129.38 -97.15 90.17
N ARG A 639 130.61 -97.68 90.03
CA ARG A 639 131.08 -98.78 90.92
C ARG A 639 131.58 -98.25 92.27
N ARG A 640 132.20 -97.06 92.29
CA ARG A 640 132.63 -96.34 93.50
C ARG A 640 131.45 -96.01 94.42
N GLU A 641 130.27 -95.74 93.86
CA GLU A 641 129.04 -95.49 94.64
C GLU A 641 128.53 -96.76 95.37
N LYS A 642 128.71 -97.96 94.79
CA LYS A 642 128.26 -99.23 95.39
C LYS A 642 129.22 -99.82 96.43
N GLU A 643 130.54 -99.69 96.28
CA GLU A 643 131.48 -100.26 97.25
C GLU A 643 131.59 -99.42 98.53
N ILE A 644 131.44 -98.09 98.44
CA ILE A 644 131.33 -97.20 99.62
C ILE A 644 130.03 -97.47 100.41
N SER A 645 128.97 -97.95 99.74
CA SER A 645 127.78 -98.50 100.42
C SER A 645 128.07 -99.81 101.18
N THR A 646 129.13 -100.53 100.81
CA THR A 646 129.54 -101.81 101.40
C THR A 646 130.52 -101.64 102.58
N GLU A 647 131.25 -100.52 102.66
CA GLU A 647 132.00 -100.08 103.85
C GLU A 647 131.09 -99.93 105.09
N LEU A 648 129.80 -99.61 104.92
CA LEU A 648 128.91 -99.24 106.02
C LEU A 648 128.17 -100.43 106.68
N LYS A 649 128.10 -101.61 106.04
CA LYS A 649 127.41 -102.79 106.60
C LYS A 649 128.34 -103.76 107.36
N ASN A 650 129.59 -103.97 106.95
CA ASN A 650 130.49 -104.93 107.61
C ASN A 650 131.24 -104.35 108.83
N CYS A 651 131.47 -103.04 108.85
CA CYS A 651 131.89 -102.33 110.07
C CYS A 651 130.85 -102.48 111.21
N LYS A 652 129.58 -102.74 110.85
CA LYS A 652 128.46 -102.97 111.79
C LYS A 652 128.32 -104.44 112.26
N ARG A 653 129.05 -105.40 111.67
CA ARG A 653 128.86 -106.84 111.95
C ARG A 653 129.86 -107.46 112.93
N ASP A 654 131.17 -107.19 112.92
CA ASP A 654 132.12 -107.97 113.75
C ASP A 654 132.94 -107.19 114.78
N PHE A 655 132.61 -105.90 114.94
CA PHE A 655 132.61 -105.27 116.26
C PHE A 655 131.74 -106.04 117.29
N LEU A 656 130.77 -106.86 116.84
CA LEU A 656 130.04 -107.82 117.70
C LEU A 656 130.84 -109.10 118.02
N ASN A 657 131.92 -109.43 117.29
CA ASN A 657 132.76 -110.61 117.55
C ASN A 657 134.00 -110.33 118.41
N GLN A 658 134.41 -109.07 118.57
CA GLN A 658 135.20 -108.65 119.74
C GLN A 658 134.51 -109.03 121.07
N ASN A 659 133.18 -109.21 121.08
CA ASN A 659 132.38 -109.43 122.30
C ASN A 659 132.14 -110.91 122.68
N LYS A 660 132.59 -111.90 121.87
CA LYS A 660 132.35 -113.33 122.15
C LYS A 660 133.58 -114.18 122.51
N GLU A 661 134.79 -113.92 122.01
CA GLU A 661 136.01 -114.66 122.45
C GLU A 661 136.87 -113.96 123.52
N GLN A 662 136.62 -112.68 123.80
CA GLN A 662 136.92 -112.13 125.14
C GLN A 662 136.13 -112.83 126.26
N ASN A 663 135.04 -113.55 125.95
CA ASN A 663 134.18 -114.29 126.89
C ASN A 663 134.39 -115.82 126.87
N GLN A 664 135.22 -116.35 125.97
CA GLN A 664 135.63 -117.76 125.97
C GLN A 664 137.14 -117.90 126.06
N ALA A 665 137.65 -117.47 127.20
CA ALA A 665 138.58 -118.29 127.96
C ALA A 665 140.06 -117.87 127.97
N LEU A 666 140.55 -117.03 128.90
CA LEU A 666 140.04 -116.70 130.26
C LEU A 666 139.59 -117.91 131.13
N GLU A 667 139.48 -119.11 130.55
CA GLU A 667 139.23 -120.42 131.13
C GLU A 667 140.45 -121.32 130.86
N LYS A 668 141.44 -120.87 130.06
CA LYS A 668 142.72 -121.59 129.90
C LYS A 668 144.01 -120.78 129.95
N GLN A 669 143.92 -119.52 130.39
CA GLN A 669 144.87 -118.99 131.38
C GLN A 669 144.59 -119.55 132.80
N LEU A 670 143.45 -120.24 133.00
CA LEU A 670 143.12 -120.92 134.27
C LEU A 670 143.44 -122.43 134.27
N LYS A 671 143.97 -122.97 133.17
CA LYS A 671 144.71 -124.23 133.22
C LYS A 671 146.12 -124.01 132.69
N GLU A 672 146.97 -123.35 133.46
CA GLU A 672 147.75 -124.08 134.47
C GLU A 672 148.99 -124.68 133.80
N GLN A 673 150.21 -124.33 134.16
CA GLN A 673 150.67 -123.65 135.40
C GLN A 673 150.16 -124.26 136.73
N VAL A 674 149.48 -125.40 136.66
CA VAL A 674 150.02 -126.74 136.91
C VAL A 674 151.06 -126.94 135.79
N LYS A 675 152.26 -126.35 135.88
CA LYS A 675 153.29 -126.74 136.85
C LYS A 675 153.59 -128.20 136.55
N GLN A 676 154.84 -128.44 136.19
CA GLN A 676 155.49 -129.74 136.29
C GLN A 676 155.19 -130.71 135.14
#